data_AF-Q22F15-F1
#
_entry.id   AF-Q22F15-F1
#
_cell.length_a   1.000
_cell.length_b   1.000
_cell.length_c   1.000
_cell.angle_alpha   90.00
_cell.angle_beta   90.00
_cell.angle_gamma   90.00
#
_symmetry.space_group_name_H-M   'P 1'
#
loop_
_entity.id
_entity.type
_entity.pdbx_description
1 polymer ?
#
loop_
_entity_poly.entity_id
_entity_poly.type
_entity_poly.pdbx_seq_one_letter_code
_entity_poly.pdbx_strand_id
1 'polypeptide(L)'
;MKRSCLEGIENNVFLTTGDPYNMGCDYRCSFDQYDRNNVAITLEIIGRLGAVFNFPLTQFTEPYSYIQVDFSFLGVRPANPLNVDINGLAQITLSSSPTQSYLDDAPTLFCSGFQVQNVYTSTLILNQQLPLGTNVIVTFSIQAAGYLSLLRSIRISKNCTPNCKTCSTNSSCLTCQDGYNQYNFPSGPQVCEQVGVCQTSNCFSCAQYNNQEVCLKCKPGFVLNSSSQTCTANIPAPQVACQANQYNQDGVCTNFSSNGYYQDRLSGQLILIQPSQINVQTTYQCPQNTLAIVSNQNNYQDYQCRCIFQNCIGCQDIYSCTYCVPGMIFNNTSKSCQTLNFSSNSYTIKQKVDTNGYKLELVFQNQLIATTINQSNLNITISNFKNYTYQFMGQKDNYTLMVDIQCDGNIKNEYIYVTISDKTFLSQNLMKPSTVSQELDPFVYVSPTDLKQAQDLKTGGTAVATTMISCLIPIAFLGNFYVLINTIDLTGFLYYLLFINVRFPINIFQFYGIFQNFQMAFIPNFFQNAINPNYVQQAPPQFMQQQTDSYFLNSTGQSISVVLIIFCLYIFAKLFSGIEIKFVQAYCRRACYETWEYGGFFDLIWCNYTYIIVGIFLQFYIFDCGDSSCPLNYSMFALWIIICLGAPIIITYVIVNNPNIKDDKYMRTKYSSLISGLKLFSNKDSLIQKDDENNTPPQTNNLFQSSQSQSQLNLQQIGWRQKLVMKFSKYNLAILYYRKIIFALIIVYLYKYSYIQLGIITLMNVIVAAYYIVIQPFESKYENIKNAAAEFVLIAIQIIIALLVDDPKSQPESHRITLGWIAIALITFVILWQFLGIIYDSLYSLYEYLKELKQKRNRSKVANFDNQQNEQANNEYASPSIHAKQRTDFQSKLGTLVFQNVKEMPREEDNDENDSPLQSQRLKRNKFSSVTQIRREGSINNMETFDQSNISPEVSPNRHRMSRLHMNVFNPQAQQMVQGQGETPHESIYDIPHSNNQIIGEPEQKNMSKKFSKVRSILES
;
A
#
# COMPACT_ATOMS: atom_id res chain seq x y z
N MET A 1 -52.92 45.11 48.42
CA MET A 1 -52.02 44.46 47.45
C MET A 1 -52.86 43.79 46.38
N LYS A 2 -52.84 44.31 45.15
CA LYS A 2 -53.52 43.72 43.99
C LYS A 2 -52.72 42.47 43.57
N ARG A 3 -53.25 41.27 43.78
CA ARG A 3 -52.69 40.06 43.15
C ARG A 3 -53.09 40.09 41.68
N SER A 4 -52.11 40.24 40.80
CA SER A 4 -52.29 39.99 39.37
C SER A 4 -52.70 38.53 39.21
N CYS A 5 -53.66 38.28 38.33
CA CYS A 5 -54.32 37.00 38.19
C CYS A 5 -53.45 36.01 37.38
N LEU A 6 -52.50 36.49 36.58
CA LEU A 6 -51.56 35.64 35.83
C LEU A 6 -50.43 35.14 36.76
N GLU A 7 -50.58 33.95 37.34
CA GLU A 7 -49.46 33.25 38.00
C GLU A 7 -48.40 32.91 36.94
N GLY A 8 -47.22 33.51 37.05
CA GLY A 8 -46.08 33.26 36.16
C GLY A 8 -45.57 34.47 35.36
N ILE A 9 -46.16 35.66 35.51
CA ILE A 9 -45.62 36.91 34.95
C ILE A 9 -45.09 37.77 36.10
N GLU A 10 -43.77 37.82 36.30
CA GLU A 10 -43.10 38.65 37.32
C GLU A 10 -43.11 40.17 37.00
N ASN A 11 -44.13 40.70 36.32
CA ASN A 11 -44.17 42.09 35.83
C ASN A 11 -45.36 42.90 36.35
N ASN A 12 -45.18 44.22 36.45
CA ASN A 12 -46.15 45.16 36.99
C ASN A 12 -47.29 45.44 35.98
N VAL A 13 -48.53 45.05 36.32
CA VAL A 13 -49.74 45.37 35.55
C VAL A 13 -50.36 46.67 36.07
N PHE A 14 -50.63 47.62 35.16
CA PHE A 14 -51.26 48.90 35.50
C PHE A 14 -52.59 49.05 34.76
N LEU A 15 -53.64 49.48 35.45
CA LEU A 15 -54.91 49.88 34.82
C LEU A 15 -54.83 51.37 34.49
N THR A 16 -55.30 51.76 33.31
CA THR A 16 -55.21 53.09 32.68
C THR A 16 -55.86 54.23 33.46
N THR A 17 -56.66 53.96 34.50
CA THR A 17 -57.24 54.99 35.36
C THR A 17 -57.20 54.56 36.82
N GLY A 18 -56.67 55.43 37.70
CA GLY A 18 -56.29 55.17 39.08
C GLY A 18 -57.37 54.81 40.11
N ASP A 19 -58.55 54.31 39.70
CA ASP A 19 -59.59 53.86 40.63
C ASP A 19 -59.80 52.34 40.56
N PRO A 20 -59.78 51.62 41.69
CA PRO A 20 -59.98 50.18 41.73
C PRO A 20 -61.47 49.86 41.63
N TYR A 21 -61.93 49.47 40.44
CA TYR A 21 -63.15 48.67 40.35
C TYR A 21 -62.86 47.27 40.89
N ASN A 22 -63.34 47.02 42.12
CA ASN A 22 -63.26 45.76 42.85
C ASN A 22 -64.27 44.74 42.28
N MET A 23 -64.04 44.24 41.06
CA MET A 23 -64.57 42.93 40.68
C MET A 23 -63.43 41.93 40.80
N GLY A 24 -63.56 40.99 41.73
CA GLY A 24 -62.61 39.90 41.87
C GLY A 24 -62.45 39.14 40.54
N CYS A 25 -61.24 38.68 40.25
CA CYS A 25 -61.00 37.65 39.23
C CYS A 25 -61.71 36.35 39.66
N ASP A 26 -63.03 36.27 39.55
CA ASP A 26 -63.84 35.16 40.07
C ASP A 26 -64.42 34.27 38.94
N TYR A 27 -63.99 34.48 37.70
CA TYR A 27 -64.29 33.55 36.62
C TYR A 27 -63.35 32.34 36.73
N ARG A 28 -63.77 31.33 37.49
CA ARG A 28 -63.20 30.00 37.40
C ARG A 28 -63.65 29.38 36.08
N CYS A 29 -62.74 29.35 35.12
CA CYS A 29 -62.95 28.64 33.88
C CYS A 29 -62.32 27.25 34.01
N SER A 30 -63.09 26.21 33.70
CA SER A 30 -62.62 24.82 33.66
C SER A 30 -62.60 24.33 32.23
N PHE A 31 -61.63 23.48 31.92
CA PHE A 31 -61.67 22.63 30.74
C PHE A 31 -62.81 21.59 30.88
N ASP A 32 -63.24 21.01 29.76
CA ASP A 32 -64.33 20.02 29.68
C ASP A 32 -64.22 18.91 30.76
N GLN A 33 -65.36 18.29 31.09
CA GLN A 33 -65.70 17.60 32.36
C GLN A 33 -64.78 16.46 32.84
N TYR A 34 -63.74 16.11 32.08
CA TYR A 34 -62.82 14.99 32.34
C TYR A 34 -61.52 15.36 33.05
N ASP A 35 -61.19 16.64 33.24
CA ASP A 35 -59.94 17.04 33.92
C ASP A 35 -60.19 18.01 35.09
N ARG A 36 -60.92 17.54 36.11
CA ARG A 36 -61.30 18.35 37.29
C ARG A 36 -60.17 18.62 38.28
N ASN A 37 -58.97 18.06 38.07
CA ASN A 37 -57.89 18.07 39.06
C ASN A 37 -56.74 19.03 38.74
N ASN A 38 -56.69 19.66 37.56
CA ASN A 38 -55.74 20.72 37.24
C ASN A 38 -56.43 22.09 37.20
N VAL A 39 -56.13 22.92 38.19
CA VAL A 39 -56.82 24.18 38.50
C VAL A 39 -56.22 25.38 37.75
N ALA A 40 -57.13 26.27 37.33
CA ALA A 40 -57.00 27.71 37.07
C ALA A 40 -56.11 28.19 35.91
N ILE A 41 -56.73 28.38 34.73
CA ILE A 41 -56.32 29.50 33.88
C ILE A 41 -56.99 30.75 34.44
N THR A 42 -56.20 31.65 34.99
CA THR A 42 -56.69 32.95 35.40
C THR A 42 -56.69 33.89 34.19
N LEU A 43 -57.88 34.31 33.78
CA LEU A 43 -58.08 35.23 32.67
C LEU A 43 -58.14 36.67 33.19
N GLU A 44 -57.49 37.59 32.49
CA GLU A 44 -57.61 39.01 32.80
C GLU A 44 -58.71 39.64 31.95
N ILE A 45 -59.62 40.35 32.61
CA ILE A 45 -60.73 41.03 31.95
C ILE A 45 -60.21 42.33 31.35
N ILE A 46 -60.20 42.42 30.01
CA ILE A 46 -60.05 43.70 29.33
C ILE A 46 -61.42 44.40 29.39
N GLY A 47 -61.64 45.18 30.44
CA GLY A 47 -62.88 45.94 30.66
C GLY A 47 -62.91 47.27 29.89
N ARG A 48 -63.93 48.09 30.16
CA ARG A 48 -64.16 49.42 29.52
C ARG A 48 -62.96 50.38 29.53
N LEU A 49 -62.00 50.17 30.42
CA LEU A 49 -60.85 51.07 30.64
C LEU A 49 -59.61 50.64 29.84
N GLY A 50 -59.58 49.41 29.31
CA GLY A 50 -58.36 48.83 28.74
C GLY A 50 -57.40 48.26 29.79
N ALA A 51 -56.34 47.61 29.33
CA ALA A 51 -55.30 46.99 30.17
C ALA A 51 -53.92 47.41 29.67
N VAL A 52 -52.99 47.71 30.58
CA VAL A 52 -51.60 48.08 30.23
C VAL A 52 -50.63 47.14 30.92
N PHE A 53 -49.79 46.50 30.10
CA PHE A 53 -48.76 45.57 30.53
C PHE A 53 -47.38 46.18 30.30
N ASN A 54 -46.55 46.21 31.35
CA ASN A 54 -45.24 46.84 31.31
C ASN A 54 -44.13 45.79 31.46
N PHE A 55 -43.28 45.63 30.45
CA PHE A 55 -42.23 44.62 30.38
C PHE A 55 -40.85 45.27 30.37
N PRO A 56 -40.03 45.08 31.42
CA PRO A 56 -38.71 45.71 31.51
C PRO A 56 -37.72 45.10 30.51
N LEU A 57 -37.01 45.95 29.75
CA LEU A 57 -35.98 45.53 28.78
C LEU A 57 -34.57 45.44 29.39
N THR A 58 -34.39 45.80 30.65
CA THR A 58 -33.09 45.89 31.34
C THR A 58 -32.38 44.54 31.51
N GLN A 59 -33.09 43.43 31.35
CA GLN A 59 -32.54 42.08 31.51
C GLN A 59 -31.83 41.54 30.26
N PHE A 60 -31.79 42.30 29.17
CA PHE A 60 -31.29 41.79 27.91
C PHE A 60 -30.07 42.55 27.38
N THR A 61 -28.98 41.84 27.13
CA THR A 61 -27.69 42.39 26.68
C THR A 61 -27.46 42.33 25.17
N GLU A 62 -28.22 41.51 24.45
CA GLU A 62 -28.06 41.32 23.00
C GLU A 62 -28.71 42.46 22.18
N PRO A 63 -28.08 42.85 21.04
CA PRO A 63 -28.61 43.87 20.14
C PRO A 63 -29.90 43.38 19.46
N TYR A 64 -30.92 44.24 19.40
CA TYR A 64 -32.24 43.92 18.83
C TYR A 64 -32.79 45.12 18.05
N SER A 65 -33.58 44.85 17.01
CA SER A 65 -34.38 45.86 16.28
C SER A 65 -35.79 45.38 15.96
N TYR A 66 -36.15 44.21 16.48
CA TYR A 66 -37.43 43.54 16.28
C TYR A 66 -38.02 43.20 17.65
N ILE A 67 -39.19 43.74 17.96
CA ILE A 67 -39.98 43.36 19.13
C ILE A 67 -41.30 42.80 18.62
N GLN A 68 -41.67 41.62 19.08
CA GLN A 68 -42.91 40.95 18.72
C GLN A 68 -43.72 40.68 19.99
N VAL A 69 -45.00 41.02 19.94
CA VAL A 69 -45.96 40.78 21.00
C VAL A 69 -47.02 39.84 20.47
N ASP A 70 -46.95 38.59 20.89
CA ASP A 70 -47.98 37.58 20.62
C ASP A 70 -48.97 37.59 21.76
N PHE A 71 -50.25 37.50 21.46
CA PHE A 71 -51.27 37.43 22.50
C PHE A 71 -52.43 36.55 22.09
N SER A 72 -52.99 35.86 23.07
CA SER A 72 -54.21 35.09 22.93
C SER A 72 -55.32 35.68 23.79
N PHE A 73 -56.51 35.77 23.22
CA PHE A 73 -57.68 36.33 23.88
C PHE A 73 -58.93 35.56 23.49
N LEU A 74 -59.94 35.60 24.35
CA LEU A 74 -61.23 34.98 24.14
C LEU A 74 -62.26 36.07 23.88
N GLY A 75 -63.00 35.92 22.77
CA GLY A 75 -64.12 36.79 22.46
C GLY A 75 -65.43 36.21 22.99
N VAL A 76 -66.14 36.96 23.85
CA VAL A 76 -67.36 36.44 24.50
C VAL A 76 -68.60 36.58 23.61
N ARG A 77 -68.62 37.43 22.56
CA ARG A 77 -69.71 37.69 21.57
C ARG A 77 -69.13 38.37 20.30
N PRO A 78 -69.85 38.54 19.16
CA PRO A 78 -69.30 39.20 17.96
C PRO A 78 -68.63 40.52 18.32
N ALA A 79 -67.30 40.50 18.17
CA ALA A 79 -66.40 41.34 18.94
C ALA A 79 -66.31 42.76 18.35
N ASN A 80 -66.44 43.76 19.21
CA ASN A 80 -65.91 45.08 18.91
C ASN A 80 -64.40 44.99 18.65
N PRO A 81 -63.84 45.89 17.83
CA PRO A 81 -62.42 45.95 17.58
C PRO A 81 -61.61 46.03 18.90
N LEU A 82 -60.73 45.04 19.11
CA LEU A 82 -59.70 45.09 20.16
C LEU A 82 -58.49 45.81 19.59
N ASN A 83 -58.18 46.99 20.13
CA ASN A 83 -56.99 47.74 19.77
C ASN A 83 -55.85 47.32 20.70
N VAL A 84 -54.75 46.91 20.10
CA VAL A 84 -53.50 46.60 20.82
C VAL A 84 -52.44 47.55 20.34
N ASP A 85 -51.73 48.18 21.26
CA ASP A 85 -50.70 49.18 20.99
C ASP A 85 -49.41 48.85 21.76
N ILE A 86 -48.25 49.08 21.15
CA ILE A 86 -46.94 48.99 21.78
C ILE A 86 -46.34 50.40 21.83
N ASN A 87 -46.23 50.98 23.02
CA ASN A 87 -45.60 52.28 23.27
C ASN A 87 -46.13 53.46 22.42
N GLY A 88 -47.31 53.36 21.79
CA GLY A 88 -47.78 54.32 20.78
C GLY A 88 -47.08 54.23 19.43
N LEU A 89 -46.21 53.24 19.22
CA LEU A 89 -45.30 53.11 18.07
C LEU A 89 -45.77 52.05 17.06
N ALA A 90 -46.51 51.04 17.51
CA ALA A 90 -47.12 50.03 16.68
C ALA A 90 -48.52 49.73 17.22
N GLN A 91 -49.53 49.69 16.37
CA GLN A 91 -50.91 49.41 16.77
C GLN A 91 -51.60 48.46 15.79
N ILE A 92 -52.45 47.57 16.30
CA ILE A 92 -53.34 46.72 15.51
C ILE A 92 -54.76 46.77 16.07
N THR A 93 -55.73 46.85 15.17
CA THR A 93 -57.15 46.80 15.49
C THR A 93 -57.71 45.47 15.02
N LEU A 94 -58.10 44.60 15.96
CA LEU A 94 -58.62 43.28 15.67
C LEU A 94 -60.14 43.31 15.57
N SER A 95 -60.65 43.42 14.34
CA SER A 95 -62.06 43.18 14.03
C SER A 95 -62.40 41.68 14.08
N SER A 96 -63.70 41.35 14.14
CA SER A 96 -64.31 40.02 14.38
C SER A 96 -63.96 38.86 13.42
N SER A 97 -62.85 38.95 12.67
CA SER A 97 -62.26 37.87 11.88
C SER A 97 -60.79 37.57 12.26
N PRO A 98 -60.37 37.51 13.54
CA PRO A 98 -59.05 36.97 13.83
C PRO A 98 -59.02 35.48 13.44
N THR A 99 -57.88 35.01 12.94
CA THR A 99 -57.63 33.58 12.75
C THR A 99 -57.91 32.85 14.06
N GLN A 100 -58.92 31.99 14.07
CA GLN A 100 -59.16 31.09 15.19
C GLN A 100 -57.94 30.16 15.30
N SER A 101 -57.26 30.21 16.44
CA SER A 101 -56.17 29.28 16.72
C SER A 101 -56.75 28.06 17.39
N TYR A 102 -56.80 26.95 16.64
CA TYR A 102 -57.22 25.64 17.15
C TYR A 102 -56.04 24.83 17.74
N LEU A 103 -54.84 25.42 17.83
CA LEU A 103 -53.58 24.70 18.07
C LEU A 103 -53.14 24.64 19.54
N ASP A 104 -53.65 25.53 20.39
CA ASP A 104 -53.52 25.36 21.83
C ASP A 104 -54.69 24.49 22.28
N ASP A 105 -54.42 23.25 22.70
CA ASP A 105 -55.38 22.32 23.32
C ASP A 105 -56.44 23.06 24.13
N ALA A 106 -57.55 23.39 23.47
CA ALA A 106 -58.70 23.97 24.11
C ALA A 106 -59.76 22.88 24.10
N PRO A 107 -59.80 22.01 25.14
CA PRO A 107 -61.10 21.63 25.64
C PRO A 107 -61.90 22.93 25.78
N THR A 108 -63.15 22.90 25.33
CA THR A 108 -64.11 23.99 25.50
C THR A 108 -63.94 24.62 26.88
N LEU A 109 -63.55 25.89 26.91
CA LEU A 109 -63.29 26.58 28.18
C LEU A 109 -64.65 27.00 28.76
N PHE A 110 -65.10 26.30 29.80
CA PHE A 110 -66.35 26.58 30.48
C PHE A 110 -66.10 27.57 31.61
N CYS A 111 -66.42 28.84 31.38
CA CYS A 111 -66.47 29.85 32.44
C CYS A 111 -67.87 29.88 33.04
N SER A 112 -67.99 30.06 34.36
CA SER A 112 -69.28 30.21 35.04
C SER A 112 -70.15 31.30 34.38
N GLY A 113 -71.18 30.89 33.63
CA GLY A 113 -72.15 31.78 32.98
C GLY A 113 -71.94 32.03 31.47
N PHE A 114 -70.86 31.57 30.84
CA PHE A 114 -70.63 31.72 29.40
C PHE A 114 -69.94 30.50 28.79
N GLN A 115 -70.48 29.97 27.69
CA GLN A 115 -69.71 29.08 26.82
C GLN A 115 -68.83 29.94 25.92
N VAL A 116 -67.52 29.83 26.14
CA VAL A 116 -66.54 30.54 25.33
C VAL A 116 -66.14 29.60 24.20
N GLN A 117 -66.53 29.94 22.97
CA GLN A 117 -66.39 29.00 21.84
C GLN A 117 -65.02 29.08 21.15
N ASN A 118 -64.34 30.23 21.16
CA ASN A 118 -63.13 30.43 20.35
C ASN A 118 -62.03 31.20 21.10
N VAL A 119 -60.80 30.66 21.05
CA VAL A 119 -59.56 31.37 21.37
C VAL A 119 -59.05 32.04 20.10
N TYR A 120 -58.82 33.33 20.16
CA TYR A 120 -58.20 34.10 19.10
C TYR A 120 -56.75 34.37 19.46
N THR A 121 -55.86 34.30 18.48
CA THR A 121 -54.46 34.68 18.63
C THR A 121 -54.12 35.74 17.62
N SER A 122 -53.26 36.67 18.02
CA SER A 122 -52.77 37.71 17.13
C SER A 122 -51.37 38.14 17.57
N THR A 123 -50.69 38.80 16.64
CA THR A 123 -49.35 39.31 16.84
C THR A 123 -49.25 40.75 16.42
N LEU A 124 -48.49 41.53 17.19
CA LEU A 124 -48.14 42.90 16.89
C LEU A 124 -46.63 43.03 16.89
N ILE A 125 -46.08 43.60 15.81
CA ILE A 125 -44.64 43.71 15.58
C ILE A 125 -44.23 45.18 15.61
N LEU A 126 -43.12 45.46 16.30
CA LEU A 126 -42.43 46.74 16.33
C LEU A 126 -41.01 46.55 15.74
N ASN A 127 -40.82 46.98 14.50
CA ASN A 127 -39.56 46.88 13.75
C ASN A 127 -38.60 48.06 14.05
N GLN A 128 -38.36 48.34 15.34
CA GLN A 128 -37.37 49.34 15.74
C GLN A 128 -36.81 49.03 17.13
N GLN A 129 -35.58 49.50 17.36
CA GLN A 129 -34.96 49.45 18.68
C GLN A 129 -35.56 50.54 19.58
N LEU A 130 -35.92 50.17 20.81
CA LEU A 130 -36.36 51.12 21.83
C LEU A 130 -35.14 51.74 22.55
N PRO A 131 -35.20 53.01 23.01
CA PRO A 131 -34.10 53.63 23.75
C PRO A 131 -33.69 52.81 24.98
N LEU A 132 -32.39 52.77 25.29
CA LEU A 132 -31.87 52.05 26.46
C LEU A 132 -32.59 52.49 27.75
N GLY A 133 -33.10 51.52 28.51
CA GLY A 133 -33.83 51.76 29.76
C GLY A 133 -35.33 52.02 29.59
N THR A 134 -35.87 52.04 28.36
CA THR A 134 -37.32 52.05 28.15
C THR A 134 -37.91 50.65 28.22
N ASN A 135 -39.14 50.55 28.74
CA ASN A 135 -39.85 49.27 28.81
C ASN A 135 -40.77 49.09 27.59
N VAL A 136 -41.15 47.85 27.30
CA VAL A 136 -42.22 47.56 26.34
C VAL A 136 -43.55 47.66 27.07
N ILE A 137 -44.38 48.62 26.68
CA ILE A 137 -45.70 48.90 27.24
C ILE A 137 -46.72 48.45 26.20
N VAL A 138 -47.47 47.40 26.51
CA VAL A 138 -48.54 46.87 25.66
C VAL A 138 -49.87 47.33 26.21
N THR A 139 -50.60 48.13 25.43
CA THR A 139 -51.90 48.70 25.79
C THR A 139 -53.00 48.02 25.00
N PHE A 140 -53.96 47.43 25.70
CA PHE A 140 -55.19 46.89 25.12
C PHE A 140 -56.33 47.88 25.38
N SER A 141 -57.07 48.28 24.35
CA SER A 141 -58.24 49.15 24.46
C SER A 141 -59.39 48.65 23.61
N ILE A 142 -60.63 48.89 24.05
CA ILE A 142 -61.86 48.45 23.36
C ILE A 142 -62.68 49.69 23.02
N GLN A 143 -63.15 49.81 21.77
CA GLN A 143 -63.82 51.03 21.28
C GLN A 143 -65.29 51.20 21.70
N ALA A 144 -65.97 50.16 22.22
CA ALA A 144 -67.39 50.26 22.54
C ALA A 144 -67.78 49.64 23.90
N ALA A 145 -68.62 50.37 24.64
CA ALA A 145 -69.04 50.05 26.00
C ALA A 145 -70.01 48.85 26.04
N GLY A 146 -69.66 47.80 26.79
CA GLY A 146 -70.60 46.70 27.12
C GLY A 146 -70.12 45.28 26.81
N TYR A 147 -68.90 45.09 26.33
CA TYR A 147 -68.39 43.77 25.93
C TYR A 147 -67.12 43.41 26.72
N LEU A 148 -66.96 42.10 26.97
CA LEU A 148 -65.84 41.52 27.70
C LEU A 148 -64.96 40.75 26.70
N SER A 149 -63.71 41.16 26.57
CA SER A 149 -62.65 40.32 25.99
C SER A 149 -61.77 39.82 27.12
N LEU A 150 -61.52 38.52 27.16
CA LEU A 150 -60.71 37.90 28.20
C LEU A 150 -59.32 37.64 27.62
N LEU A 151 -58.29 38.29 28.16
CA LEU A 151 -56.92 38.03 27.77
C LEU A 151 -56.46 36.72 28.44
N ARG A 152 -55.96 35.79 27.62
CA ARG A 152 -55.45 34.49 28.08
C ARG A 152 -53.94 34.49 28.24
N SER A 153 -53.20 35.00 27.25
CA SER A 153 -51.74 35.07 27.33
C SER A 153 -51.19 36.25 26.54
N ILE A 154 -50.05 36.79 27.00
CA ILE A 154 -49.19 37.69 26.24
C ILE A 154 -47.78 37.12 26.30
N ARG A 155 -47.10 37.10 25.16
CA ARG A 155 -45.69 36.75 25.02
C ARG A 155 -45.00 37.89 24.30
N ILE A 156 -43.88 38.33 24.85
CA ILE A 156 -43.01 39.29 24.20
C ILE A 156 -41.72 38.59 23.83
N SER A 157 -41.35 38.67 22.56
CA SER A 157 -40.05 38.24 22.05
C SER A 157 -39.32 39.43 21.45
N LYS A 158 -38.00 39.39 21.52
CA LYS A 158 -37.11 40.40 20.95
C LYS A 158 -36.01 39.72 20.16
N ASN A 159 -35.67 40.30 19.02
CA ASN A 159 -34.69 39.73 18.12
C ASN A 159 -34.05 40.81 17.24
N CYS A 160 -33.03 40.46 16.46
CA CYS A 160 -32.49 41.32 15.41
C CYS A 160 -33.29 41.22 14.11
N THR A 161 -33.81 40.03 13.80
CA THR A 161 -34.73 39.76 12.69
C THR A 161 -35.71 38.66 13.09
N PRO A 162 -36.86 38.52 12.41
CA PRO A 162 -37.70 37.33 12.56
C PRO A 162 -36.90 36.04 12.40
N ASN A 163 -37.27 34.99 13.13
CA ASN A 163 -36.72 33.64 13.04
C ASN A 163 -35.21 33.49 13.30
N CYS A 164 -34.57 34.53 13.87
CA CYS A 164 -33.16 34.46 14.23
C CYS A 164 -32.94 33.75 15.57
N LYS A 165 -31.89 32.93 15.67
CA LYS A 165 -31.51 32.27 16.92
C LYS A 165 -30.42 33.04 17.66
N THR A 166 -29.41 33.53 16.95
CA THR A 166 -28.35 34.37 17.53
C THR A 166 -28.07 35.58 16.65
N CYS A 167 -28.06 36.76 17.26
CA CYS A 167 -27.84 38.01 16.55
C CYS A 167 -26.35 38.34 16.41
N SER A 168 -25.95 38.76 15.22
CA SER A 168 -24.61 39.33 14.97
C SER A 168 -24.61 40.84 15.23
N THR A 169 -25.64 41.53 14.73
CA THR A 169 -25.86 42.96 14.94
C THR A 169 -27.34 43.19 15.27
N ASN A 170 -27.77 44.44 15.50
CA ASN A 170 -29.18 44.73 15.77
C ASN A 170 -30.12 44.38 14.61
N SER A 171 -29.59 44.22 13.39
CA SER A 171 -30.35 43.95 12.17
C SER A 171 -29.88 42.70 11.42
N SER A 172 -28.76 42.08 11.83
CA SER A 172 -28.19 40.89 11.19
C SER A 172 -28.23 39.67 12.11
N CYS A 173 -28.74 38.57 11.58
CA CYS A 173 -28.72 37.26 12.20
C CYS A 173 -27.46 36.47 11.87
N LEU A 174 -26.82 35.88 12.88
CA LEU A 174 -25.67 34.98 12.73
C LEU A 174 -26.11 33.54 12.45
N THR A 175 -27.05 33.03 13.24
CA THR A 175 -27.63 31.68 13.04
C THR A 175 -29.15 31.74 13.11
N CYS A 176 -29.82 31.17 12.10
CA CYS A 176 -31.28 31.08 12.08
C CYS A 176 -31.79 29.97 13.00
N GLN A 177 -33.05 30.06 13.41
CA GLN A 177 -33.74 28.96 14.06
C GLN A 177 -33.79 27.75 13.12
N ASP A 178 -33.82 26.55 13.70
CA ASP A 178 -33.81 25.30 12.95
C ASP A 178 -34.95 25.27 11.92
N GLY A 179 -34.63 24.93 10.67
CA GLY A 179 -35.55 24.90 9.54
C GLY A 179 -35.69 26.20 8.72
N TYR A 180 -35.11 27.33 9.16
CA TYR A 180 -35.08 28.57 8.37
C TYR A 180 -33.70 28.80 7.73
N ASN A 181 -33.70 29.18 6.45
CA ASN A 181 -32.46 29.52 5.75
C ASN A 181 -32.02 30.96 6.03
N GLN A 182 -30.70 31.19 6.06
CA GLN A 182 -30.15 32.54 6.13
C GLN A 182 -30.04 33.13 4.71
N TYR A 183 -30.41 34.39 4.56
CA TYR A 183 -30.30 35.15 3.31
C TYR A 183 -29.48 36.42 3.51
N ASN A 184 -28.55 36.67 2.58
CA ASN A 184 -27.67 37.82 2.62
C ASN A 184 -28.13 38.87 1.59
N PHE A 185 -28.60 40.02 2.05
CA PHE A 185 -28.91 41.13 1.16
C PHE A 185 -27.61 41.74 0.59
N PRO A 186 -27.52 42.05 -0.72
CA PRO A 186 -26.28 42.53 -1.37
C PRO A 186 -25.65 43.76 -0.73
N SER A 187 -26.46 44.63 -0.14
CA SER A 187 -26.06 45.86 0.55
C SER A 187 -26.70 45.97 1.94
N GLY A 188 -27.13 44.84 2.52
CA GLY A 188 -27.95 44.80 3.72
C GLY A 188 -27.50 43.72 4.71
N PRO A 189 -28.25 43.54 5.80
CA PRO A 189 -27.93 42.57 6.83
C PRO A 189 -28.20 41.14 6.35
N GLN A 190 -27.67 40.18 7.12
CA GLN A 190 -28.04 38.78 7.00
C GLN A 190 -29.36 38.57 7.76
N VAL A 191 -30.41 38.07 7.11
CA VAL A 191 -31.72 37.83 7.75
C VAL A 191 -32.11 36.37 7.62
N CYS A 192 -33.08 35.93 8.41
CA CYS A 192 -33.65 34.59 8.28
C CYS A 192 -34.90 34.58 7.40
N GLU A 193 -35.10 33.44 6.75
CA GLU A 193 -36.31 33.08 6.01
C GLU A 193 -37.56 33.22 6.90
N GLN A 194 -38.64 33.75 6.32
CA GLN A 194 -39.93 33.96 6.95
C GLN A 194 -41.01 33.24 6.15
N VAL A 195 -41.98 32.63 6.83
CA VAL A 195 -43.10 31.89 6.22
C VAL A 195 -44.41 32.55 6.63
N GLY A 196 -45.38 32.60 5.71
CA GLY A 196 -46.74 33.08 6.00
C GLY A 196 -46.94 34.61 6.03
N VAL A 197 -45.86 35.41 6.02
CA VAL A 197 -45.89 36.88 6.08
C VAL A 197 -45.44 37.59 4.79
N CYS A 198 -45.29 36.83 3.70
CA CYS A 198 -44.81 37.38 2.43
C CYS A 198 -45.91 38.18 1.70
N GLN A 199 -45.55 39.38 1.22
CA GLN A 199 -46.39 40.30 0.47
C GLN A 199 -46.60 39.84 -0.98
N THR A 200 -45.59 39.18 -1.57
CA THR A 200 -45.65 38.68 -2.95
C THR A 200 -46.60 37.51 -3.05
N SER A 201 -47.65 37.65 -3.86
CA SER A 201 -48.56 36.56 -4.18
C SER A 201 -47.80 35.36 -4.75
N ASN A 202 -48.12 34.15 -4.30
CA ASN A 202 -47.47 32.89 -4.68
C ASN A 202 -46.06 32.66 -4.11
N CYS A 203 -45.54 33.58 -3.29
CA CYS A 203 -44.36 33.31 -2.48
C CYS A 203 -44.74 32.49 -1.24
N PHE A 204 -44.04 31.39 -1.00
CA PHE A 204 -44.23 30.56 0.19
C PHE A 204 -43.40 31.08 1.35
N SER A 205 -42.12 31.37 1.08
CA SER A 205 -41.21 31.95 2.06
C SER A 205 -40.32 33.02 1.43
N CYS A 206 -40.00 34.02 2.24
CA CYS A 206 -39.30 35.22 1.79
C CYS A 206 -38.29 35.69 2.84
N ALA A 207 -37.34 36.51 2.41
CA ALA A 207 -36.53 37.35 3.27
C ALA A 207 -37.04 38.79 3.16
N GLN A 208 -37.25 39.45 4.30
CA GLN A 208 -37.69 40.84 4.34
C GLN A 208 -36.69 41.71 5.12
N TYR A 209 -36.37 42.87 4.56
CA TYR A 209 -35.57 43.91 5.21
C TYR A 209 -35.94 45.29 4.65
N ASN A 210 -36.23 46.29 5.50
CA ASN A 210 -36.57 47.66 5.09
C ASN A 210 -37.62 47.75 3.96
N ASN A 211 -38.74 47.02 4.08
CA ASN A 211 -39.80 46.92 3.06
C ASN A 211 -39.36 46.32 1.71
N GLN A 212 -38.13 45.83 1.58
CA GLN A 212 -37.71 45.00 0.46
C GLN A 212 -38.02 43.54 0.81
N GLU A 213 -38.69 42.86 -0.12
CA GLU A 213 -38.98 41.44 -0.02
C GLU A 213 -38.28 40.68 -1.15
N VAL A 214 -37.63 39.58 -0.78
CA VAL A 214 -37.05 38.63 -1.72
C VAL A 214 -37.73 37.28 -1.52
N CYS A 215 -38.35 36.74 -2.56
CA CYS A 215 -38.91 35.40 -2.46
C CYS A 215 -37.79 34.35 -2.48
N LEU A 216 -37.79 33.47 -1.48
CA LEU A 216 -36.80 32.39 -1.31
C LEU A 216 -37.36 31.05 -1.77
N LYS A 217 -38.64 30.78 -1.48
CA LYS A 217 -39.35 29.58 -1.95
C LYS A 217 -40.73 29.97 -2.44
N CYS A 218 -41.14 29.37 -3.55
CA CYS A 218 -42.47 29.56 -4.11
C CYS A 218 -43.48 28.60 -3.50
N LYS A 219 -44.75 28.98 -3.51
CA LYS A 219 -45.84 28.06 -3.17
C LYS A 219 -45.80 26.86 -4.13
N PRO A 220 -46.14 25.65 -3.67
CA PRO A 220 -46.23 24.50 -4.56
C PRO A 220 -47.14 24.85 -5.75
N GLY A 221 -46.70 24.56 -6.98
CA GLY A 221 -47.36 25.07 -8.20
C GLY A 221 -46.58 26.14 -8.96
N PHE A 222 -45.57 26.73 -8.34
CA PHE A 222 -44.80 27.85 -8.89
C PHE A 222 -43.28 27.57 -8.78
N VAL A 223 -42.51 28.09 -9.73
CA VAL A 223 -41.05 28.04 -9.76
C VAL A 223 -40.47 29.43 -9.54
N LEU A 224 -39.38 29.48 -8.78
CA LEU A 224 -38.65 30.72 -8.50
C LEU A 224 -37.83 31.11 -9.74
N ASN A 225 -38.11 32.28 -10.30
CA ASN A 225 -37.26 32.87 -11.32
C ASN A 225 -36.01 33.44 -10.65
N SER A 226 -34.84 32.85 -10.91
CA SER A 226 -33.57 33.23 -10.30
C SER A 226 -33.12 34.67 -10.62
N SER A 227 -33.61 35.25 -11.72
CA SER A 227 -33.23 36.61 -12.15
C SER A 227 -34.11 37.69 -11.52
N SER A 228 -35.41 37.45 -11.41
CA SER A 228 -36.36 38.42 -10.84
C SER A 228 -36.69 38.17 -9.38
N GLN A 229 -36.29 37.01 -8.82
CA GLN A 229 -36.65 36.55 -7.46
C GLN A 229 -38.17 36.54 -7.21
N THR A 230 -38.94 36.30 -8.27
CA THR A 230 -40.41 36.20 -8.25
C THR A 230 -40.86 34.79 -8.63
N CYS A 231 -42.02 34.38 -8.13
CA CYS A 231 -42.61 33.08 -8.43
C CYS A 231 -43.47 33.13 -9.69
N THR A 232 -43.14 32.30 -10.67
CA THR A 232 -43.92 32.12 -11.90
C THR A 232 -44.58 30.74 -11.92
N ALA A 233 -45.77 30.62 -12.49
CA ALA A 233 -46.49 29.35 -12.53
C ALA A 233 -45.70 28.26 -13.26
N ASN A 234 -45.81 27.01 -12.79
CA ASN A 234 -45.24 25.85 -13.46
C ASN A 234 -45.82 25.66 -14.87
N ILE A 235 -44.95 25.53 -15.87
CA ILE A 235 -45.30 25.24 -17.26
C ILE A 235 -44.81 23.83 -17.57
N PRO A 236 -45.64 22.94 -18.17
CA PRO A 236 -46.99 23.20 -18.66
C PRO A 236 -48.04 23.31 -17.54
N ALA A 237 -49.04 24.17 -17.77
CA ALA A 237 -50.23 24.19 -16.92
C ALA A 237 -51.04 22.91 -17.12
N PRO A 238 -51.65 22.35 -16.06
CA PRO A 238 -52.52 21.17 -16.19
C PRO A 238 -53.73 21.52 -17.05
N GLN A 239 -54.27 20.53 -17.77
CA GLN A 239 -55.46 20.72 -18.61
C GLN A 239 -56.70 21.13 -17.80
N VAL A 240 -56.73 20.85 -16.50
CA VAL A 240 -57.78 21.21 -15.56
C VAL A 240 -57.14 21.95 -14.39
N ALA A 241 -57.74 23.05 -13.95
CA ALA A 241 -57.29 23.78 -12.76
C ALA A 241 -57.33 22.85 -11.53
N CYS A 242 -56.24 22.82 -10.76
CA CYS A 242 -56.15 21.98 -9.57
C CYS A 242 -57.18 22.38 -8.50
N GLN A 243 -57.66 21.40 -7.75
CA GLN A 243 -58.59 21.64 -6.64
C GLN A 243 -57.91 22.44 -5.51
N ALA A 244 -58.69 23.04 -4.60
CA ALA A 244 -58.17 23.90 -3.53
C ALA A 244 -57.15 23.23 -2.60
N ASN A 245 -57.15 21.89 -2.51
CA ASN A 245 -56.21 21.07 -1.75
C ASN A 245 -55.09 20.46 -2.61
N GLN A 246 -54.92 20.93 -3.85
CA GLN A 246 -53.94 20.43 -4.82
C GLN A 246 -53.09 21.57 -5.41
N TYR A 247 -51.91 21.21 -5.92
CA TYR A 247 -51.00 22.11 -6.64
C TYR A 247 -50.46 21.46 -7.91
N ASN A 248 -50.04 22.28 -8.88
CA ASN A 248 -49.45 21.81 -10.13
C ASN A 248 -47.98 21.40 -9.96
N GLN A 249 -47.68 20.12 -10.08
CA GLN A 249 -46.32 19.61 -10.18
C GLN A 249 -46.15 18.98 -11.57
N ASP A 250 -45.34 19.61 -12.41
CA ASP A 250 -44.98 19.11 -13.76
C ASP A 250 -46.18 18.78 -14.65
N GLY A 251 -47.27 19.55 -14.56
CA GLY A 251 -48.49 19.37 -15.35
C GLY A 251 -49.52 18.43 -14.72
N VAL A 252 -49.26 17.89 -13.52
CA VAL A 252 -50.16 17.01 -12.76
C VAL A 252 -50.59 17.68 -11.46
N CYS A 253 -51.86 17.55 -11.10
CA CYS A 253 -52.37 18.06 -9.82
C CYS A 253 -52.03 17.07 -8.70
N THR A 254 -51.21 17.54 -7.75
CA THR A 254 -50.70 16.78 -6.60
C THR A 254 -51.33 17.32 -5.32
N ASN A 255 -51.70 16.45 -4.38
CA ASN A 255 -52.30 16.89 -3.11
C ASN A 255 -51.27 17.58 -2.21
N PHE A 256 -51.67 18.60 -1.45
CA PHE A 256 -50.87 19.09 -0.34
C PHE A 256 -50.77 18.04 0.78
N SER A 257 -49.76 18.18 1.65
CA SER A 257 -49.56 17.31 2.80
C SER A 257 -50.78 17.28 3.72
N SER A 258 -51.26 16.08 4.04
CA SER A 258 -52.33 15.86 5.02
C SER A 258 -51.83 15.86 6.46
N ASN A 259 -50.51 15.81 6.66
CA ASN A 259 -49.91 15.58 7.97
C ASN A 259 -49.30 16.88 8.49
N GLY A 260 -49.81 17.35 9.61
CA GLY A 260 -49.27 18.47 10.35
C GLY A 260 -48.93 18.07 11.77
N TYR A 261 -47.91 18.69 12.35
CA TYR A 261 -47.52 18.51 13.74
C TYR A 261 -47.39 19.86 14.42
N TYR A 262 -47.78 19.95 15.69
CA TYR A 262 -47.41 21.08 16.54
C TYR A 262 -46.34 20.64 17.54
N GLN A 263 -45.44 21.55 17.89
CA GLN A 263 -44.41 21.27 18.87
C GLN A 263 -44.92 21.53 20.30
N ASP A 264 -44.92 20.51 21.15
CA ASP A 264 -45.31 20.64 22.56
C ASP A 264 -44.39 21.59 23.33
N ARG A 265 -44.98 22.39 24.22
CA ARG A 265 -44.29 23.49 24.89
C ARG A 265 -43.25 23.01 25.91
N LEU A 266 -43.55 21.92 26.61
CA LEU A 266 -42.75 21.46 27.74
C LEU A 266 -41.72 20.43 27.32
N SER A 267 -42.11 19.53 26.42
CA SER A 267 -41.28 18.41 25.98
C SER A 267 -40.54 18.68 24.66
N GLY A 268 -40.97 19.67 23.87
CA GLY A 268 -40.46 19.90 22.52
C GLY A 268 -40.82 18.79 21.52
N GLN A 269 -41.66 17.84 21.91
CA GLN A 269 -42.10 16.72 21.06
C GLN A 269 -43.11 17.19 20.01
N LEU A 270 -43.08 16.55 18.84
CA LEU A 270 -44.04 16.81 17.77
C LEU A 270 -45.32 16.00 18.01
N ILE A 271 -46.45 16.68 18.20
CA ILE A 271 -47.77 16.09 18.37
C ILE A 271 -48.56 16.26 17.07
N LEU A 272 -49.20 15.19 16.60
CA LEU A 272 -49.97 15.19 15.35
C LEU A 272 -51.20 16.09 15.47
N ILE A 273 -51.38 17.00 14.52
CA ILE A 273 -52.58 17.84 14.38
C ILE A 273 -53.72 16.95 13.87
N GLN A 274 -54.82 16.87 14.62
CA GLN A 274 -55.97 16.06 14.22
C GLN A 274 -56.73 16.75 13.07
N PRO A 275 -57.14 16.01 12.02
CA PRO A 275 -57.90 16.58 10.89
C PRO A 275 -59.22 17.26 11.29
N SER A 276 -59.79 16.88 12.44
CA SER A 276 -61.00 17.49 13.00
C SER A 276 -60.79 18.89 13.56
N GLN A 277 -59.55 19.27 13.86
CA GLN A 277 -59.19 20.58 14.40
C GLN A 277 -58.82 21.56 13.29
N ILE A 278 -57.93 21.14 12.38
CA ILE A 278 -57.44 21.96 11.27
C ILE A 278 -57.27 21.09 10.03
N ASN A 279 -57.80 21.55 8.90
CA ASN A 279 -57.47 20.95 7.61
C ASN A 279 -56.08 21.42 7.17
N VAL A 280 -55.07 20.60 7.47
CA VAL A 280 -53.64 20.88 7.19
C VAL A 280 -53.41 21.19 5.70
N GLN A 281 -54.08 20.46 4.80
CA GLN A 281 -53.90 20.62 3.35
C GLN A 281 -54.28 22.01 2.86
N THR A 282 -55.40 22.54 3.34
CA THR A 282 -55.89 23.85 2.93
C THR A 282 -55.24 24.99 3.70
N THR A 283 -54.78 24.74 4.94
CA THR A 283 -54.28 25.77 5.84
C THR A 283 -52.80 26.08 5.62
N TYR A 284 -51.96 25.05 5.53
CA TYR A 284 -50.50 25.20 5.46
C TYR A 284 -49.93 25.02 4.05
N GLN A 285 -50.67 24.35 3.16
CA GLN A 285 -50.30 24.18 1.74
C GLN A 285 -48.86 23.64 1.54
N CYS A 286 -48.40 22.73 2.41
CA CYS A 286 -47.08 22.12 2.29
C CYS A 286 -47.02 21.08 1.15
N PRO A 287 -45.87 20.93 0.45
CA PRO A 287 -45.66 19.85 -0.52
C PRO A 287 -46.00 18.47 0.04
N GLN A 288 -46.51 17.56 -0.80
CA GLN A 288 -47.02 16.24 -0.38
C GLN A 288 -46.03 15.43 0.47
N ASN A 289 -44.74 15.53 0.16
CA ASN A 289 -43.68 14.76 0.82
C ASN A 289 -43.07 15.45 2.05
N THR A 290 -43.66 16.57 2.49
CA THR A 290 -43.19 17.32 3.66
C THR A 290 -44.27 17.40 4.73
N LEU A 291 -43.90 17.71 5.96
CA LEU A 291 -44.81 17.91 7.08
C LEU A 291 -44.95 19.40 7.37
N ALA A 292 -46.17 19.83 7.68
CA ALA A 292 -46.38 21.15 8.26
C ALA A 292 -46.06 21.09 9.76
N ILE A 293 -44.92 21.67 10.17
CA ILE A 293 -44.53 21.73 11.58
C ILE A 293 -44.80 23.15 12.08
N VAL A 294 -45.78 23.29 12.97
CA VAL A 294 -46.04 24.54 13.69
C VAL A 294 -45.12 24.61 14.89
N SER A 295 -44.20 25.58 14.88
CA SER A 295 -43.26 25.77 15.98
C SER A 295 -43.95 26.44 17.16
N ASN A 296 -43.62 26.03 18.38
CA ASN A 296 -44.10 26.71 19.59
C ASN A 296 -43.29 27.98 19.87
N GLN A 297 -42.06 28.08 19.35
CA GLN A 297 -41.15 29.16 19.70
C GLN A 297 -41.50 30.49 19.02
N ASN A 298 -42.23 30.43 17.91
CA ASN A 298 -42.71 31.59 17.19
C ASN A 298 -44.24 31.58 17.12
N ASN A 299 -44.79 32.76 16.92
CA ASN A 299 -46.15 33.11 16.54
C ASN A 299 -47.09 31.92 16.24
N TYR A 300 -48.32 31.93 16.75
CA TYR A 300 -49.38 30.95 16.47
C TYR A 300 -49.74 30.74 14.97
N GLN A 301 -48.99 31.37 14.07
CA GLN A 301 -49.10 31.31 12.61
C GLN A 301 -47.78 30.90 11.90
N ASP A 302 -46.68 30.70 12.61
CA ASP A 302 -45.38 30.36 12.01
C ASP A 302 -45.24 28.83 11.90
N TYR A 303 -45.19 28.35 10.67
CA TYR A 303 -45.06 26.94 10.35
C TYR A 303 -43.98 26.72 9.30
N GLN A 304 -43.39 25.54 9.32
CA GLN A 304 -42.39 25.11 8.35
C GLN A 304 -42.89 23.90 7.58
N CYS A 305 -42.66 23.89 6.26
CA CYS A 305 -42.77 22.67 5.48
C CYS A 305 -41.40 21.99 5.43
N ARG A 306 -41.19 20.95 6.25
CA ARG A 306 -39.93 20.21 6.31
C ARG A 306 -40.14 18.73 6.60
N CYS A 307 -39.08 17.95 6.49
CA CYS A 307 -39.07 16.52 6.82
C CYS A 307 -39.08 16.33 8.36
N ILE A 308 -39.43 15.13 8.84
CA ILE A 308 -39.52 14.86 10.29
C ILE A 308 -38.17 14.94 11.01
N PHE A 309 -37.06 14.72 10.29
CA PHE A 309 -35.72 14.74 10.85
C PHE A 309 -35.10 16.14 10.83
N GLN A 310 -34.47 16.52 11.93
CA GLN A 310 -33.73 17.78 12.04
C GLN A 310 -32.60 17.87 11.01
N ASN A 311 -32.36 19.08 10.49
CA ASN A 311 -31.35 19.38 9.46
C ASN A 311 -31.52 18.59 8.14
N CYS A 312 -32.70 18.02 7.88
CA CYS A 312 -33.03 17.41 6.61
C CYS A 312 -33.72 18.42 5.68
N ILE A 313 -33.12 18.68 4.51
CA ILE A 313 -33.63 19.63 3.51
C ILE A 313 -34.61 18.96 2.55
N GLY A 314 -34.43 17.68 2.25
CA GLY A 314 -35.28 16.97 1.30
C GLY A 314 -35.48 15.51 1.68
N CYS A 315 -36.68 15.01 1.46
CA CYS A 315 -37.09 13.66 1.78
C CYS A 315 -37.99 13.09 0.69
N GLN A 316 -37.85 11.79 0.44
CA GLN A 316 -38.66 11.08 -0.53
C GLN A 316 -40.02 10.70 0.05
N ASP A 317 -40.05 10.34 1.33
CA ASP A 317 -41.23 10.19 2.17
C ASP A 317 -41.02 10.92 3.51
N ILE A 318 -42.08 11.09 4.30
CA ILE A 318 -42.00 11.82 5.57
C ILE A 318 -41.06 11.19 6.62
N TYR A 319 -40.56 9.95 6.40
CA TYR A 319 -39.73 9.16 7.32
C TYR A 319 -38.32 8.85 6.78
N SER A 320 -37.90 9.50 5.70
CA SER A 320 -36.58 9.37 5.08
C SER A 320 -35.92 10.74 4.99
N CYS A 321 -34.58 10.77 4.89
CA CYS A 321 -33.87 11.99 4.53
C CYS A 321 -32.98 11.70 3.33
N THR A 322 -33.22 12.43 2.24
CA THR A 322 -32.45 12.33 1.00
C THR A 322 -31.29 13.32 0.98
N TYR A 323 -31.48 14.52 1.54
CA TYR A 323 -30.48 15.57 1.58
C TYR A 323 -30.39 16.23 2.95
N CYS A 324 -29.22 16.20 3.57
CA CYS A 324 -28.93 16.99 4.77
C CYS A 324 -28.47 18.41 4.40
N VAL A 325 -28.49 19.31 5.38
CA VAL A 325 -27.83 20.62 5.29
C VAL A 325 -26.34 20.43 4.90
N PRO A 326 -25.76 21.29 4.03
CA PRO A 326 -24.35 21.21 3.67
C PRO A 326 -23.43 21.06 4.89
N GLY A 327 -22.50 20.11 4.83
CA GLY A 327 -21.59 19.78 5.94
C GLY A 327 -22.09 18.69 6.91
N MET A 328 -23.23 18.08 6.63
CA MET A 328 -23.78 16.95 7.40
C MET A 328 -24.06 15.72 6.55
N ILE A 329 -23.97 14.53 7.15
CA ILE A 329 -24.34 13.24 6.52
C ILE A 329 -25.52 12.63 7.27
N PHE A 330 -26.47 12.04 6.54
CA PHE A 330 -27.57 11.31 7.13
C PHE A 330 -27.08 9.98 7.68
N ASN A 331 -27.18 9.82 9.00
CA ASN A 331 -26.89 8.57 9.66
C ASN A 331 -28.18 7.76 9.78
N ASN A 332 -28.25 6.65 9.02
CA ASN A 332 -29.45 5.81 8.95
C ASN A 332 -29.77 5.11 10.28
N THR A 333 -28.76 4.92 11.14
CA THR A 333 -28.90 4.29 12.47
C THR A 333 -29.48 5.26 13.48
N SER A 334 -28.97 6.49 13.54
CA SER A 334 -29.47 7.52 14.45
C SER A 334 -30.62 8.34 13.88
N LYS A 335 -31.07 8.03 12.65
CA LYS A 335 -32.13 8.73 11.90
C LYS A 335 -31.98 10.26 11.97
N SER A 336 -30.75 10.74 11.84
CA SER A 336 -30.42 12.17 11.97
C SER A 336 -29.24 12.56 11.09
N CYS A 337 -29.26 13.81 10.62
CA CYS A 337 -28.12 14.43 9.94
C CYS A 337 -27.05 14.83 10.97
N GLN A 338 -25.84 14.31 10.83
CA GLN A 338 -24.72 14.54 11.75
C GLN A 338 -23.60 15.35 11.08
N THR A 339 -22.97 16.24 11.84
CA THR A 339 -21.83 17.06 11.38
C THR A 339 -20.59 16.23 11.09
N LEU A 340 -19.87 16.60 10.03
CA LEU A 340 -18.58 16.00 9.67
C LEU A 340 -17.43 16.62 10.48
N ASN A 341 -16.58 15.78 11.05
CA ASN A 341 -15.49 16.18 11.97
C ASN A 341 -14.20 16.68 11.26
N PHE A 342 -14.23 17.11 10.00
CA PHE A 342 -13.04 17.57 9.28
C PHE A 342 -13.22 18.94 8.64
N SER A 343 -12.17 19.77 8.69
CA SER A 343 -12.18 21.19 8.32
C SER A 343 -11.93 21.45 6.83
N SER A 344 -11.26 20.56 6.12
CA SER A 344 -11.06 20.62 4.66
C SER A 344 -10.56 19.29 4.10
N ASN A 345 -10.98 18.90 2.90
CA ASN A 345 -10.39 17.77 2.18
C ASN A 345 -9.42 18.26 1.09
N SER A 346 -8.38 17.47 0.80
CA SER A 346 -7.41 17.72 -0.27
C SER A 346 -6.95 16.39 -0.88
N TYR A 347 -6.32 16.43 -2.05
CA TYR A 347 -5.89 15.23 -2.77
C TYR A 347 -4.44 15.31 -3.23
N THR A 348 -3.83 14.14 -3.42
CA THR A 348 -2.49 13.94 -3.98
C THR A 348 -2.58 13.10 -5.24
N ILE A 349 -1.61 13.22 -6.14
CA ILE A 349 -1.57 12.46 -7.40
C ILE A 349 -0.54 11.35 -7.25
N LYS A 350 -0.98 10.10 -7.33
CA LYS A 350 -0.08 8.96 -7.58
C LYS A 350 -0.18 8.61 -9.05
N GLN A 351 0.95 8.31 -9.67
CA GLN A 351 1.00 7.94 -11.08
C GLN A 351 1.59 6.55 -11.25
N LYS A 352 1.17 5.87 -12.31
CA LYS A 352 1.77 4.64 -12.80
C LYS A 352 1.86 4.72 -14.31
N VAL A 353 3.07 4.59 -14.84
CA VAL A 353 3.29 4.54 -16.29
C VAL A 353 2.76 3.22 -16.83
N ASP A 354 1.95 3.27 -17.88
CA ASP A 354 1.45 2.12 -18.64
C ASP A 354 2.01 2.15 -20.07
N THR A 355 1.77 1.09 -20.83
CA THR A 355 2.19 0.92 -22.23
C THR A 355 1.73 2.06 -23.16
N ASN A 356 0.58 2.67 -22.87
CA ASN A 356 -0.02 3.70 -23.73
C ASN A 356 -0.05 5.10 -23.08
N GLY A 357 0.45 5.27 -21.85
CA GLY A 357 0.47 6.56 -21.15
C GLY A 357 0.52 6.42 -19.64
N TYR A 358 -0.42 7.02 -18.90
CA TYR A 358 -0.42 7.05 -17.43
C TYR A 358 -1.75 6.62 -16.82
N LYS A 359 -1.68 5.85 -15.74
CA LYS A 359 -2.78 5.66 -14.80
C LYS A 359 -2.56 6.54 -13.58
N LEU A 360 -3.46 7.49 -13.35
CA LEU A 360 -3.42 8.38 -12.20
C LEU A 360 -4.43 7.92 -11.14
N GLU A 361 -3.97 7.89 -9.90
CA GLU A 361 -4.80 7.74 -8.71
C GLU A 361 -4.81 9.06 -7.95
N LEU A 362 -5.95 9.74 -7.90
CA LEU A 362 -6.15 10.94 -7.08
C LEU A 362 -6.58 10.48 -5.68
N VAL A 363 -5.63 10.50 -4.74
CA VAL A 363 -5.83 10.00 -3.38
C VAL A 363 -6.18 11.15 -2.45
N PHE A 364 -7.41 11.15 -1.92
CA PHE A 364 -7.95 12.14 -1.01
C PHE A 364 -7.57 11.82 0.44
N GLN A 365 -7.32 12.86 1.23
CA GLN A 365 -6.96 12.72 2.65
C GLN A 365 -8.12 12.20 3.51
N ASN A 366 -9.35 12.61 3.18
CA ASN A 366 -10.57 12.18 3.85
C ASN A 366 -11.53 11.51 2.87
N GLN A 367 -12.45 10.71 3.40
CA GLN A 367 -13.46 9.99 2.63
C GLN A 367 -14.32 10.95 1.80
N LEU A 368 -14.54 10.59 0.53
CA LEU A 368 -15.43 11.29 -0.39
C LEU A 368 -16.89 11.07 0.02
N ILE A 369 -17.64 12.17 0.06
CA ILE A 369 -19.08 12.24 0.40
C ILE A 369 -19.91 12.20 -0.87
N ALA A 370 -19.50 12.99 -1.87
CA ALA A 370 -20.07 12.96 -3.20
C ALA A 370 -19.18 12.11 -4.11
N THR A 371 -19.77 11.14 -4.79
CA THR A 371 -19.06 10.17 -5.63
C THR A 371 -19.27 10.41 -7.14
N THR A 372 -20.27 11.22 -7.50
CA THR A 372 -20.61 11.55 -8.88
C THR A 372 -19.76 12.71 -9.41
N ILE A 373 -18.57 12.42 -9.92
CA ILE A 373 -17.82 13.32 -10.80
C ILE A 373 -17.98 12.84 -12.25
N ASN A 374 -18.30 13.78 -13.15
CA ASN A 374 -18.25 13.55 -14.59
C ASN A 374 -16.89 13.96 -15.15
N GLN A 375 -16.49 13.37 -16.28
CA GLN A 375 -15.21 13.70 -16.93
C GLN A 375 -15.08 15.19 -17.27
N SER A 376 -16.19 15.88 -17.61
CA SER A 376 -16.24 17.32 -17.87
C SER A 376 -15.79 18.20 -16.70
N ASN A 377 -15.74 17.63 -15.50
CA ASN A 377 -15.48 18.32 -14.25
C ASN A 377 -14.01 18.22 -13.82
N LEU A 378 -13.21 17.44 -14.56
CA LEU A 378 -11.78 17.28 -14.39
C LEU A 378 -11.07 17.97 -15.54
N ASN A 379 -10.22 18.95 -15.24
CA ASN A 379 -9.33 19.57 -16.21
C ASN A 379 -7.90 19.08 -15.94
N ILE A 380 -7.32 18.38 -16.91
CA ILE A 380 -5.99 17.78 -16.82
C ILE A 380 -5.12 18.37 -17.92
N THR A 381 -4.02 19.02 -17.54
CA THR A 381 -3.04 19.61 -18.46
C THR A 381 -1.63 19.09 -18.19
N ILE A 382 -0.92 18.68 -19.24
CA ILE A 382 0.50 18.30 -19.16
C ILE A 382 1.35 19.45 -19.72
N SER A 383 2.41 19.85 -19.01
CA SER A 383 3.28 20.93 -19.48
C SER A 383 3.93 20.56 -20.82
N ASN A 384 3.95 21.53 -21.74
CA ASN A 384 4.61 21.42 -23.05
C ASN A 384 4.19 20.22 -23.93
N PHE A 385 3.13 19.51 -23.59
CA PHE A 385 2.64 18.35 -24.32
C PHE A 385 1.14 18.48 -24.58
N LYS A 386 0.73 18.42 -25.85
CA LYS A 386 -0.66 18.69 -26.26
C LYS A 386 -1.43 17.47 -26.74
N ASN A 387 -0.73 16.41 -27.10
CA ASN A 387 -1.33 15.29 -27.78
C ASN A 387 -1.57 14.11 -26.81
N TYR A 388 -2.59 14.24 -25.98
CA TYR A 388 -3.05 13.16 -25.12
C TYR A 388 -4.57 13.19 -25.04
N THR A 389 -5.13 12.03 -24.73
CA THR A 389 -6.52 11.89 -24.31
C THR A 389 -6.53 11.36 -22.88
N TYR A 390 -7.59 11.64 -22.12
CA TYR A 390 -7.78 11.02 -20.82
C TYR A 390 -9.20 10.53 -20.68
N GLN A 391 -9.39 9.50 -19.86
CA GLN A 391 -10.68 8.91 -19.53
C GLN A 391 -10.80 8.79 -18.02
N PHE A 392 -11.93 9.26 -17.48
CA PHE A 392 -12.23 9.05 -16.08
C PHE A 392 -12.72 7.61 -15.88
N MET A 393 -12.02 6.83 -15.06
CA MET A 393 -12.30 5.42 -14.82
C MET A 393 -13.28 5.21 -13.65
N GLY A 394 -13.70 6.29 -12.99
CA GLY A 394 -14.56 6.24 -11.82
C GLY A 394 -13.78 6.21 -10.51
N GLN A 395 -14.46 5.76 -9.47
CA GLN A 395 -13.95 5.67 -8.11
C GLN A 395 -13.50 4.24 -7.80
N LYS A 396 -12.28 4.06 -7.28
CA LYS A 396 -11.75 2.75 -6.87
C LYS A 396 -12.21 2.37 -5.48
N ASP A 397 -12.16 3.33 -4.56
CA ASP A 397 -12.57 3.21 -3.16
C ASP A 397 -13.05 4.56 -2.63
N ASN A 398 -13.46 4.63 -1.38
CA ASN A 398 -13.98 5.85 -0.73
C ASN A 398 -12.99 7.04 -0.66
N TYR A 399 -11.75 6.86 -1.10
CA TYR A 399 -10.67 7.86 -1.03
C TYR A 399 -9.98 8.12 -2.37
N THR A 400 -10.28 7.35 -3.42
CA THR A 400 -9.44 7.31 -4.62
C THR A 400 -10.27 7.40 -5.89
N LEU A 401 -9.94 8.38 -6.73
CA LEU A 401 -10.45 8.51 -8.10
C LEU A 401 -9.39 8.06 -9.10
N MET A 402 -9.81 7.35 -10.15
CA MET A 402 -8.91 6.83 -11.18
C MET A 402 -9.10 7.57 -12.50
N VAL A 403 -7.97 7.95 -13.12
CA VAL A 403 -7.93 8.54 -14.46
C VAL A 403 -6.91 7.78 -15.30
N ASP A 404 -7.31 7.40 -16.51
CA ASP A 404 -6.41 6.85 -17.53
C ASP A 404 -6.04 7.93 -18.53
N ILE A 405 -4.76 8.05 -18.88
CA ILE A 405 -4.24 9.01 -19.84
C ILE A 405 -3.54 8.23 -20.94
N GLN A 406 -3.94 8.46 -22.18
CA GLN A 406 -3.30 7.91 -23.37
C GLN A 406 -2.49 8.99 -24.08
N CYS A 407 -1.24 8.69 -24.38
CA CYS A 407 -0.28 9.61 -24.96
C CYS A 407 0.20 9.06 -26.32
N ASP A 408 0.31 9.93 -27.32
CA ASP A 408 0.78 9.56 -28.66
C ASP A 408 2.26 9.91 -28.92
N GLY A 409 2.97 10.34 -27.87
CA GLY A 409 4.33 10.85 -27.95
C GLY A 409 5.07 10.77 -26.63
N ASN A 410 6.36 11.09 -26.66
CA ASN A 410 7.23 11.03 -25.50
C ASN A 410 6.96 12.20 -24.53
N ILE A 411 6.88 11.90 -23.25
CA ILE A 411 6.75 12.87 -22.16
C ILE A 411 7.94 12.65 -21.22
N LYS A 412 8.84 13.63 -21.13
CA LYS A 412 10.06 13.54 -20.31
C LYS A 412 10.24 14.83 -19.50
N ASN A 413 10.39 14.69 -18.18
CA ASN A 413 10.56 15.80 -17.23
C ASN A 413 9.48 16.89 -17.44
N GLU A 414 8.22 16.47 -17.52
CA GLU A 414 7.06 17.36 -17.62
C GLU A 414 6.23 17.27 -16.34
N TYR A 415 5.38 18.26 -16.11
CA TYR A 415 4.47 18.32 -14.97
C TYR A 415 3.03 18.12 -15.43
N ILE A 416 2.27 17.36 -14.65
CA ILE A 416 0.83 17.27 -14.78
C ILE A 416 0.14 18.19 -13.79
N TYR A 417 -0.85 18.92 -14.26
CA TYR A 417 -1.72 19.77 -13.46
C TYR A 417 -3.13 19.20 -13.55
N VAL A 418 -3.65 18.71 -12.43
CA VAL A 418 -5.02 18.23 -12.30
C VAL A 418 -5.83 19.29 -11.55
N THR A 419 -6.97 19.69 -12.10
CA THR A 419 -7.89 20.66 -11.50
C THR A 419 -9.30 20.09 -11.47
N ILE A 420 -9.91 20.03 -10.29
CA ILE A 420 -11.32 19.67 -10.12
C ILE A 420 -12.14 20.96 -10.15
N SER A 421 -12.99 21.14 -11.16
CA SER A 421 -13.73 22.39 -11.40
C SER A 421 -15.20 22.36 -10.98
N ASP A 422 -15.72 21.21 -10.57
CA ASP A 422 -17.13 21.07 -10.20
C ASP A 422 -17.45 21.65 -8.83
N LYS A 423 -18.22 22.74 -8.83
CA LYS A 423 -18.63 23.46 -7.63
C LYS A 423 -19.45 22.60 -6.67
N THR A 424 -20.29 21.69 -7.17
CA THR A 424 -21.11 20.82 -6.30
C THR A 424 -20.21 19.84 -5.57
N PHE A 425 -19.34 19.14 -6.31
CA PHE A 425 -18.36 18.21 -5.74
C PHE A 425 -17.41 18.90 -4.74
N LEU A 426 -16.89 20.09 -5.08
CA LEU A 426 -16.03 20.87 -4.20
C LEU A 426 -16.75 21.25 -2.89
N SER A 427 -18.00 21.74 -2.98
CA SER A 427 -18.77 22.14 -1.80
C SER A 427 -19.18 20.96 -0.91
N GLN A 428 -19.57 19.82 -1.51
CA GLN A 428 -20.00 18.63 -0.77
C GLN A 428 -18.82 17.93 -0.07
N ASN A 429 -17.63 17.95 -0.68
CA ASN A 429 -16.42 17.35 -0.10
C ASN A 429 -15.57 18.36 0.72
N LEU A 430 -16.08 19.56 1.00
CA LEU A 430 -15.37 20.61 1.76
C LEU A 430 -13.98 20.92 1.21
N MET A 431 -13.87 21.02 -0.12
CA MET A 431 -12.62 21.32 -0.82
C MET A 431 -12.63 22.74 -1.34
N LYS A 432 -11.47 23.40 -1.24
CA LYS A 432 -11.22 24.63 -2.00
C LYS A 432 -10.84 24.24 -3.44
N PRO A 433 -11.17 25.04 -4.46
CA PRO A 433 -10.65 24.82 -5.81
C PRO A 433 -9.12 24.79 -5.74
N SER A 434 -8.52 23.63 -6.02
CA SER A 434 -7.09 23.45 -5.99
C SER A 434 -6.62 22.68 -7.22
N THR A 435 -5.64 23.29 -7.90
CA THR A 435 -4.84 22.62 -8.92
C THR A 435 -3.67 21.96 -8.21
N VAL A 436 -3.54 20.64 -8.34
CA VAL A 436 -2.40 19.89 -7.82
C VAL A 436 -1.44 19.62 -8.97
N SER A 437 -0.17 19.96 -8.79
CA SER A 437 0.90 19.70 -9.75
C SER A 437 1.77 18.53 -9.29
N GLN A 438 2.09 17.61 -10.18
CA GLN A 438 3.00 16.49 -9.94
C GLN A 438 3.97 16.36 -11.12
N GLU A 439 5.25 16.08 -10.83
CA GLU A 439 6.21 15.75 -11.89
C GLU A 439 5.87 14.36 -12.46
N LEU A 440 5.74 14.26 -13.78
CA LEU A 440 5.43 13.01 -14.47
C LEU A 440 6.67 12.14 -14.61
N ASP A 441 6.51 10.85 -14.32
CA ASP A 441 7.52 9.85 -14.64
C ASP A 441 7.72 9.82 -16.17
N PRO A 442 8.95 9.64 -16.70
CA PRO A 442 9.16 9.65 -18.13
C PRO A 442 8.33 8.57 -18.86
N PHE A 443 7.40 9.00 -19.74
CA PHE A 443 6.70 8.12 -20.67
C PHE A 443 7.35 8.21 -22.04
N VAL A 444 7.56 7.05 -22.64
CA VAL A 444 8.15 6.93 -23.96
C VAL A 444 7.19 6.15 -24.84
N TYR A 445 6.75 6.81 -25.89
CA TYR A 445 5.99 6.18 -26.95
C TYR A 445 6.88 5.19 -27.68
N VAL A 446 6.53 3.91 -27.58
CA VAL A 446 7.17 2.82 -28.29
C VAL A 446 6.28 2.46 -29.47
N SER A 447 6.86 2.41 -30.68
CA SER A 447 6.08 2.00 -31.84
C SER A 447 5.54 0.58 -31.65
N PRO A 448 4.32 0.25 -32.13
CA PRO A 448 3.79 -1.11 -32.04
C PRO A 448 4.71 -2.16 -32.66
N THR A 449 5.49 -1.78 -33.69
CA THR A 449 6.51 -2.61 -34.31
C THR A 449 7.67 -2.92 -33.37
N ASP A 450 8.21 -1.94 -32.66
CA ASP A 450 9.32 -2.14 -31.72
C ASP A 450 8.86 -2.94 -30.49
N LEU A 451 7.64 -2.68 -30.02
CA LEU A 451 7.06 -3.43 -28.91
C LEU A 451 6.90 -4.91 -29.27
N LYS A 452 6.38 -5.21 -30.47
CA LYS A 452 6.25 -6.58 -30.97
C LYS A 452 7.61 -7.26 -31.10
N GLN A 453 8.62 -6.58 -31.67
CA GLN A 453 9.97 -7.14 -31.77
C GLN A 453 10.58 -7.44 -30.40
N ALA A 454 10.40 -6.56 -29.42
CA ALA A 454 10.89 -6.78 -28.05
C ALA A 454 10.16 -7.95 -27.35
N GLN A 455 8.85 -8.11 -27.59
CA GLN A 455 8.07 -9.25 -27.10
C GLN A 455 8.48 -10.57 -27.77
N ASP A 456 8.62 -10.58 -29.09
CA ASP A 456 9.09 -11.75 -29.85
C ASP A 456 10.49 -12.17 -29.38
N LEU A 457 11.37 -11.20 -29.10
CA LEU A 457 12.70 -11.45 -28.52
C LEU A 457 12.60 -12.09 -27.14
N LYS A 458 11.73 -11.61 -26.26
CA LYS A 458 11.53 -12.21 -24.93
C LYS A 458 11.01 -13.64 -25.04
N THR A 459 10.01 -13.88 -25.88
CA THR A 459 9.42 -15.22 -26.08
C THR A 459 10.45 -16.18 -26.68
N GLY A 460 11.15 -15.79 -27.74
CA GLY A 460 12.20 -16.62 -28.35
C GLY A 460 13.39 -16.83 -27.42
N GLY A 461 13.83 -15.80 -26.74
CA GLY A 461 14.97 -15.84 -25.84
C GLY A 461 14.73 -16.63 -24.55
N THR A 462 13.53 -16.56 -23.98
CA THR A 462 13.16 -17.38 -22.82
C THR A 462 13.17 -18.88 -23.17
N ALA A 463 12.68 -19.26 -24.35
CA ALA A 463 12.77 -20.64 -24.82
C ALA A 463 14.23 -21.12 -24.94
N VAL A 464 15.12 -20.28 -25.46
CA VAL A 464 16.56 -20.59 -25.57
C VAL A 464 17.21 -20.71 -24.20
N ALA A 465 16.95 -19.79 -23.28
CA ALA A 465 17.49 -19.83 -21.92
C ALA A 465 17.02 -21.06 -21.14
N THR A 466 15.73 -21.39 -21.20
CA THR A 466 15.18 -22.60 -20.58
C THR A 466 15.81 -23.86 -21.15
N THR A 467 16.01 -23.92 -22.47
CA THR A 467 16.70 -25.04 -23.13
C THR A 467 18.15 -25.14 -22.67
N MET A 468 18.87 -24.01 -22.62
CA MET A 468 20.26 -23.95 -22.16
C MET A 468 20.38 -24.45 -20.71
N ILE A 469 19.53 -23.97 -19.80
CA ILE A 469 19.52 -24.43 -18.40
C ILE A 469 19.20 -25.92 -18.32
N SER A 470 18.22 -26.38 -19.10
CA SER A 470 17.82 -27.79 -19.15
C SER A 470 18.93 -28.71 -19.69
N CYS A 471 19.78 -28.22 -20.59
CA CYS A 471 20.98 -28.93 -21.04
C CYS A 471 22.12 -28.91 -20.00
N LEU A 472 22.26 -27.81 -19.25
CA LEU A 472 23.31 -27.67 -18.25
C LEU A 472 23.05 -28.51 -16.99
N ILE A 473 21.80 -28.76 -16.61
CA ILE A 473 21.46 -29.57 -15.42
C ILE A 473 22.03 -31.01 -15.54
N PRO A 474 21.77 -31.79 -16.61
CA PRO A 474 22.39 -33.10 -16.81
C PRO A 474 23.92 -33.06 -16.84
N ILE A 475 24.51 -32.02 -17.44
CA ILE A 475 25.97 -31.84 -17.50
C ILE A 475 26.55 -31.62 -16.09
N ALA A 476 25.86 -30.86 -15.25
CA ALA A 476 26.23 -30.69 -13.85
C ALA A 476 26.17 -32.03 -13.09
N PHE A 477 25.14 -32.86 -13.31
CA PHE A 477 25.06 -34.21 -12.74
C PHE A 477 26.18 -35.16 -13.22
N LEU A 478 26.75 -34.93 -14.41
CA LEU A 478 27.93 -35.65 -14.91
C LEU A 478 29.25 -35.18 -14.28
N GLY A 479 29.20 -34.21 -13.35
CA GLY A 479 30.33 -33.81 -12.50
C GLY A 479 31.03 -32.51 -12.93
N ASN A 480 30.53 -31.80 -13.93
CA ASN A 480 31.11 -30.51 -14.36
C ASN A 480 30.23 -29.33 -13.92
N PHE A 481 30.09 -29.15 -12.60
CA PHE A 481 29.31 -28.06 -12.00
C PHE A 481 29.87 -26.67 -12.35
N TYR A 482 31.20 -26.57 -12.46
CA TYR A 482 31.94 -25.34 -12.77
C TYR A 482 31.36 -24.57 -13.96
N VAL A 483 31.01 -25.30 -15.02
CA VAL A 483 30.44 -24.78 -16.26
C VAL A 483 29.08 -24.09 -16.07
N LEU A 484 28.15 -24.77 -15.40
CA LEU A 484 26.81 -24.24 -15.11
C LEU A 484 26.93 -22.99 -14.24
N ILE A 485 27.82 -23.06 -13.26
CA ILE A 485 28.00 -22.03 -12.25
C ILE A 485 28.63 -20.76 -12.83
N ASN A 486 29.66 -20.89 -13.67
CA ASN A 486 30.24 -19.73 -14.36
C ASN A 486 29.22 -19.03 -15.26
N THR A 487 28.35 -19.81 -15.92
CA THR A 487 27.29 -19.25 -16.75
C THR A 487 26.31 -18.45 -15.90
N ILE A 488 25.80 -19.04 -14.81
CA ILE A 488 24.85 -18.36 -13.92
C ILE A 488 25.50 -17.12 -13.31
N ASP A 489 26.76 -17.20 -12.89
CA ASP A 489 27.50 -16.09 -12.30
C ASP A 489 27.64 -14.91 -13.25
N LEU A 490 28.05 -15.17 -14.49
CA LEU A 490 28.15 -14.15 -15.54
C LEU A 490 26.79 -13.52 -15.84
N THR A 491 25.73 -14.34 -15.96
CA THR A 491 24.37 -13.82 -16.16
C THR A 491 23.87 -13.03 -14.96
N GLY A 492 24.32 -13.36 -13.73
CA GLY A 492 24.00 -12.60 -12.52
C GLY A 492 24.64 -11.22 -12.52
N PHE A 493 25.91 -11.11 -12.92
CA PHE A 493 26.55 -9.80 -13.11
C PHE A 493 25.83 -8.97 -14.16
N LEU A 494 25.53 -9.57 -15.32
CA LEU A 494 24.78 -8.90 -16.37
C LEU A 494 23.44 -8.42 -15.82
N TYR A 495 22.65 -9.30 -15.20
CA TYR A 495 21.35 -8.97 -14.62
C TYR A 495 21.41 -7.74 -13.70
N TYR A 496 22.37 -7.68 -12.78
CA TYR A 496 22.52 -6.55 -11.88
C TYR A 496 23.04 -5.26 -12.54
N LEU A 497 23.58 -5.29 -13.77
CA LEU A 497 23.84 -4.06 -14.53
C LEU A 497 22.55 -3.32 -14.92
N LEU A 498 21.38 -3.98 -14.96
CA LEU A 498 20.09 -3.29 -15.15
C LEU A 498 19.68 -2.43 -13.96
N PHE A 499 20.26 -2.66 -12.79
CA PHE A 499 19.87 -1.98 -11.56
C PHE A 499 20.55 -0.61 -11.44
N ILE A 500 21.47 -0.31 -12.35
CA ILE A 500 22.04 1.02 -12.52
C ILE A 500 20.90 1.96 -12.92
N ASN A 501 20.86 3.14 -12.31
CA ASN A 501 19.82 4.13 -12.53
C ASN A 501 19.93 4.76 -13.95
N VAL A 502 19.47 4.02 -14.95
CA VAL A 502 19.47 4.34 -16.38
C VAL A 502 18.12 3.93 -16.96
N ARG A 503 17.55 4.75 -17.84
CA ARG A 503 16.31 4.39 -18.55
C ARG A 503 16.59 3.41 -19.68
N PHE A 504 16.63 2.12 -19.41
CA PHE A 504 16.89 1.16 -20.47
C PHE A 504 15.81 1.21 -21.57
N PRO A 505 16.20 1.14 -22.87
CA PRO A 505 15.23 0.99 -23.94
C PRO A 505 14.47 -0.35 -23.81
N ILE A 506 13.25 -0.39 -24.32
CA ILE A 506 12.33 -1.52 -24.15
C ILE A 506 12.92 -2.87 -24.59
N ASN A 507 13.73 -2.88 -25.65
CA ASN A 507 14.39 -4.08 -26.14
C ASN A 507 15.39 -4.64 -25.13
N ILE A 508 16.21 -3.80 -24.49
CA ILE A 508 17.09 -4.23 -23.39
C ILE A 508 16.25 -4.80 -22.25
N PHE A 509 15.25 -4.04 -21.77
CA PHE A 509 14.45 -4.47 -20.62
C PHE A 509 13.79 -5.85 -20.85
N GLN A 510 13.18 -6.05 -22.02
CA GLN A 510 12.56 -7.34 -22.37
C GLN A 510 13.60 -8.46 -22.55
N PHE A 511 14.75 -8.19 -23.16
CA PHE A 511 15.84 -9.15 -23.30
C PHE A 511 16.36 -9.62 -21.94
N TYR A 512 16.52 -8.71 -20.99
CA TYR A 512 17.01 -9.08 -19.67
C TYR A 512 16.03 -9.89 -18.83
N GLY A 513 14.73 -9.84 -19.14
CA GLY A 513 13.74 -10.76 -18.59
C GLY A 513 14.09 -12.24 -18.84
N ILE A 514 14.91 -12.52 -19.86
CA ILE A 514 15.45 -13.86 -20.13
C ILE A 514 16.38 -14.33 -18.98
N PHE A 515 17.11 -13.41 -18.35
CA PHE A 515 18.06 -13.74 -17.28
C PHE A 515 17.41 -14.10 -15.95
N GLN A 516 16.14 -13.74 -15.74
CA GLN A 516 15.39 -14.17 -14.56
C GLN A 516 15.32 -15.71 -14.46
N ASN A 517 15.30 -16.41 -15.60
CA ASN A 517 15.33 -17.89 -15.61
C ASN A 517 16.64 -18.46 -15.05
N PHE A 518 17.77 -17.77 -15.23
CA PHE A 518 19.07 -18.20 -14.68
C PHE A 518 19.17 -17.99 -13.16
N GLN A 519 18.27 -17.21 -12.57
CA GLN A 519 18.08 -17.11 -11.12
C GLN A 519 17.32 -18.31 -10.54
N MET A 520 16.97 -19.28 -11.38
CA MET A 520 16.14 -20.42 -11.03
C MET A 520 14.75 -20.00 -10.55
N ALA A 521 14.11 -19.04 -11.24
CA ALA A 521 12.74 -18.54 -10.98
C ALA A 521 11.67 -19.65 -10.83
N PHE A 522 11.93 -20.86 -11.34
CA PHE A 522 11.08 -22.04 -11.16
C PHE A 522 11.11 -22.63 -9.75
N ILE A 523 12.11 -22.30 -8.92
CA ILE A 523 12.16 -22.65 -7.50
C ILE A 523 11.46 -21.55 -6.71
N PRO A 524 10.35 -21.84 -6.01
CA PRO A 524 9.67 -20.83 -5.23
C PRO A 524 10.49 -20.41 -4.02
N ASN A 525 10.28 -19.17 -3.57
CA ASN A 525 10.80 -18.70 -2.29
C ASN A 525 10.08 -19.40 -1.14
N PHE A 526 10.75 -20.33 -0.45
CA PHE A 526 10.17 -21.06 0.69
C PHE A 526 9.82 -20.16 1.88
N PHE A 527 10.34 -18.93 1.91
CA PHE A 527 10.05 -17.95 2.95
C PHE A 527 8.86 -17.05 2.61
N GLN A 528 8.29 -17.12 1.39
CA GLN A 528 7.21 -16.22 0.97
C GLN A 528 6.01 -16.24 1.93
N ASN A 529 5.63 -17.44 2.39
CA ASN A 529 4.52 -17.62 3.33
C ASN A 529 4.84 -17.14 4.76
N ALA A 530 6.12 -16.97 5.09
CA ALA A 530 6.55 -16.46 6.38
C ALA A 530 6.64 -14.94 6.42
N ILE A 531 6.62 -14.26 5.27
CA ILE A 531 6.64 -12.80 5.15
C ILE A 531 5.22 -12.28 5.36
N ASN A 532 5.06 -11.28 6.23
CA ASN A 532 3.78 -10.62 6.43
C ASN A 532 3.34 -9.95 5.12
N PRO A 533 2.13 -10.19 4.58
CA PRO A 533 1.71 -9.60 3.30
C PRO A 533 1.64 -8.07 3.32
N ASN A 534 1.57 -7.45 4.50
CA ASN A 534 1.49 -6.00 4.69
C ASN A 534 2.85 -5.37 5.05
N TYR A 535 3.96 -6.07 4.84
CA TYR A 535 5.29 -5.47 5.03
C TYR A 535 5.53 -4.31 4.06
N VAL A 536 6.40 -3.38 4.47
CA VAL A 536 6.70 -2.18 3.68
C VAL A 536 7.84 -2.49 2.71
N GLN A 537 7.60 -2.29 1.42
CA GLN A 537 8.61 -2.47 0.37
C GLN A 537 9.26 -1.13 0.05
N GLN A 538 10.53 -0.96 0.40
CA GLN A 538 11.31 0.19 -0.02
C GLN A 538 12.63 -0.28 -0.62
N ALA A 539 13.00 0.25 -1.78
CA ALA A 539 14.32 0.09 -2.36
C ALA A 539 14.51 1.19 -3.39
N PRO A 540 15.73 1.40 -3.91
CA PRO A 540 15.93 2.31 -5.02
C PRO A 540 15.02 1.92 -6.21
N PRO A 541 14.46 2.89 -6.96
CA PRO A 541 13.40 2.64 -7.95
C PRO A 541 13.68 1.51 -8.96
N GLN A 542 14.90 1.39 -9.49
CA GLN A 542 15.22 0.29 -10.43
C GLN A 542 15.14 -1.09 -9.79
N PHE A 543 15.44 -1.22 -8.49
CA PHE A 543 15.28 -2.49 -7.77
C PHE A 543 13.81 -2.86 -7.64
N MET A 544 12.97 -1.88 -7.27
CA MET A 544 11.52 -2.06 -7.17
C MET A 544 10.89 -2.46 -8.51
N GLN A 545 11.35 -1.87 -9.62
CA GLN A 545 10.91 -2.25 -10.97
C GLN A 545 11.22 -3.72 -11.32
N GLN A 546 12.29 -4.28 -10.74
CA GLN A 546 12.70 -5.67 -10.89
C GLN A 546 12.18 -6.58 -9.77
N GLN A 547 11.15 -6.15 -9.01
CA GLN A 547 10.57 -6.92 -7.90
C GLN A 547 11.57 -7.30 -6.80
N THR A 548 12.64 -6.52 -6.64
CA THR A 548 13.64 -6.68 -5.58
C THR A 548 13.51 -5.51 -4.62
N ASP A 549 13.27 -5.78 -3.34
CA ASP A 549 13.16 -4.75 -2.30
C ASP A 549 14.28 -4.87 -1.25
N SER A 550 14.25 -4.01 -0.22
CA SER A 550 15.19 -4.07 0.90
C SER A 550 14.92 -5.20 1.90
N TYR A 551 13.81 -5.93 1.76
CA TYR A 551 13.47 -7.00 2.68
C TYR A 551 14.25 -8.26 2.32
N PHE A 552 15.22 -8.64 3.16
CA PHE A 552 16.19 -9.69 2.85
C PHE A 552 15.54 -11.03 2.44
N LEU A 553 14.48 -11.48 3.14
CA LEU A 553 13.79 -12.73 2.80
C LEU A 553 13.00 -12.66 1.49
N ASN A 554 12.50 -11.48 1.10
CA ASN A 554 11.80 -11.34 -0.17
C ASN A 554 12.80 -11.35 -1.33
N SER A 555 13.83 -10.49 -1.23
CA SER A 555 14.87 -10.35 -2.26
C SER A 555 15.77 -11.58 -2.43
N THR A 556 16.11 -12.26 -1.33
CA THR A 556 17.15 -13.30 -1.31
C THR A 556 16.62 -14.69 -0.91
N GLY A 557 15.39 -14.78 -0.41
CA GLY A 557 14.83 -16.04 0.09
C GLY A 557 14.78 -17.14 -0.96
N GLN A 558 14.59 -16.79 -2.23
CA GLN A 558 14.66 -17.75 -3.34
C GLN A 558 16.06 -18.36 -3.50
N SER A 559 17.12 -17.54 -3.53
CA SER A 559 18.50 -18.04 -3.61
C SER A 559 18.86 -18.93 -2.42
N ILE A 560 18.36 -18.60 -1.22
CA ILE A 560 18.50 -19.46 -0.03
C ILE A 560 17.73 -20.78 -0.22
N SER A 561 16.52 -20.73 -0.80
CA SER A 561 15.72 -21.91 -1.10
C SER A 561 16.43 -22.85 -2.08
N VAL A 562 17.08 -22.30 -3.11
CA VAL A 562 17.94 -23.07 -4.04
C VAL A 562 19.05 -23.79 -3.29
N VAL A 563 19.75 -23.07 -2.40
CA VAL A 563 20.83 -23.65 -1.59
C VAL A 563 20.30 -24.78 -0.69
N LEU A 564 19.14 -24.58 -0.07
CA LEU A 564 18.49 -25.58 0.79
C LEU A 564 18.03 -26.82 0.01
N ILE A 565 17.44 -26.66 -1.18
CA ILE A 565 17.01 -27.80 -2.02
C ILE A 565 18.21 -28.66 -2.39
N ILE A 566 19.30 -28.04 -2.85
CA ILE A 566 20.49 -28.79 -3.26
C ILE A 566 21.14 -29.44 -2.04
N PHE A 567 21.16 -28.77 -0.89
CA PHE A 567 21.59 -29.40 0.37
C PHE A 567 20.73 -30.61 0.77
N CYS A 568 19.41 -30.54 0.60
CA CYS A 568 18.51 -31.67 0.82
C CYS A 568 18.78 -32.82 -0.17
N LEU A 569 18.97 -32.52 -1.46
CA LEU A 569 19.33 -33.51 -2.48
C LEU A 569 20.64 -34.22 -2.14
N TYR A 570 21.62 -33.49 -1.61
CA TYR A 570 22.86 -34.07 -1.09
C TYR A 570 22.61 -35.04 0.07
N ILE A 571 21.79 -34.64 1.05
CA ILE A 571 21.43 -35.51 2.18
C ILE A 571 20.74 -36.78 1.66
N PHE A 572 19.80 -36.65 0.73
CA PHE A 572 19.16 -37.80 0.10
C PHE A 572 20.16 -38.70 -0.61
N ALA A 573 21.04 -38.15 -1.46
CA ALA A 573 22.08 -38.91 -2.13
C ALA A 573 23.00 -39.64 -1.13
N LYS A 574 23.31 -39.00 0.01
CA LYS A 574 24.08 -39.61 1.09
C LYS A 574 23.32 -40.74 1.79
N LEU A 575 22.03 -40.58 2.05
CA LEU A 575 21.17 -41.66 2.57
C LEU A 575 21.07 -42.83 1.58
N PHE A 576 20.87 -42.54 0.29
CA PHE A 576 20.83 -43.55 -0.78
C PHE A 576 22.16 -44.28 -0.97
N SER A 577 23.29 -43.63 -0.67
CA SER A 577 24.61 -44.29 -0.67
C SER A 577 24.75 -45.38 0.42
N GLY A 578 23.87 -45.38 1.42
CA GLY A 578 23.79 -46.42 2.44
C GLY A 578 22.89 -47.61 2.07
N ILE A 579 22.09 -47.51 1.00
CA ILE A 579 21.16 -48.57 0.59
C ILE A 579 21.92 -49.65 -0.20
N GLU A 580 21.64 -50.94 0.05
CA GLU A 580 22.35 -52.09 -0.53
C GLU A 580 22.10 -52.36 -2.03
N ILE A 581 21.43 -51.46 -2.75
CA ILE A 581 21.21 -51.60 -4.19
C ILE A 581 22.51 -51.25 -4.92
N LYS A 582 23.29 -52.27 -5.30
CA LYS A 582 24.66 -52.12 -5.86
C LYS A 582 24.85 -50.99 -6.88
N PHE A 583 23.93 -50.83 -7.84
CA PHE A 583 24.03 -49.79 -8.86
C PHE A 583 23.81 -48.37 -8.30
N VAL A 584 22.71 -48.18 -7.56
CA VAL A 584 22.36 -46.89 -6.94
C VAL A 584 23.41 -46.51 -5.90
N GLN A 585 23.85 -47.47 -5.10
CA GLN A 585 24.88 -47.30 -4.09
C GLN A 585 26.21 -46.83 -4.71
N ALA A 586 26.68 -47.50 -5.78
CA ALA A 586 27.92 -47.15 -6.45
C ALA A 586 27.85 -45.74 -7.05
N TYR A 587 26.73 -45.40 -7.70
CA TYR A 587 26.52 -44.06 -8.27
C TYR A 587 26.46 -42.99 -7.18
N CYS A 588 25.61 -43.16 -6.15
CA CYS A 588 25.44 -42.18 -5.09
C CYS A 588 26.72 -41.99 -4.27
N ARG A 589 27.45 -43.09 -4.00
CA ARG A 589 28.76 -43.02 -3.34
C ARG A 589 29.74 -42.20 -4.18
N ARG A 590 29.81 -42.46 -5.49
CA ARG A 590 30.65 -41.67 -6.39
C ARG A 590 30.25 -40.19 -6.40
N ALA A 591 28.97 -39.91 -6.60
CA ALA A 591 28.43 -38.55 -6.66
C ALA A 591 28.72 -37.77 -5.36
N CYS A 592 28.43 -38.37 -4.20
CA CYS A 592 28.65 -37.73 -2.90
C CYS A 592 30.13 -37.45 -2.64
N TYR A 593 31.01 -38.45 -2.78
CA TYR A 593 32.40 -38.34 -2.34
C TYR A 593 33.34 -37.71 -3.37
N GLU A 594 33.08 -37.86 -4.68
CA GLU A 594 33.96 -37.33 -5.72
C GLU A 594 33.53 -35.96 -6.24
N THR A 595 32.23 -35.65 -6.22
CA THR A 595 31.69 -34.43 -6.86
C THR A 595 31.03 -33.44 -5.91
N TRP A 596 30.25 -33.90 -4.92
CA TRP A 596 29.43 -33.00 -4.09
C TRP A 596 30.11 -32.55 -2.79
N GLU A 597 30.86 -33.43 -2.12
CA GLU A 597 31.50 -33.10 -0.84
C GLU A 597 32.45 -31.90 -0.96
N TYR A 598 32.10 -30.81 -0.27
CA TYR A 598 32.77 -29.50 -0.22
C TYR A 598 32.80 -28.74 -1.56
N GLY A 599 33.37 -29.33 -2.61
CA GLY A 599 33.58 -28.70 -3.91
C GLY A 599 32.29 -28.13 -4.50
N GLY A 600 31.27 -28.99 -4.66
CA GLY A 600 29.94 -28.62 -5.16
C GLY A 600 29.20 -27.59 -4.29
N PHE A 601 29.45 -27.57 -2.97
CA PHE A 601 28.87 -26.57 -2.08
C PHE A 601 29.51 -25.20 -2.22
N PHE A 602 30.84 -25.12 -2.35
CA PHE A 602 31.51 -23.84 -2.65
C PHE A 602 31.04 -23.26 -3.97
N ASP A 603 30.90 -24.14 -4.95
CA ASP A 603 30.39 -23.88 -6.29
C ASP A 603 28.93 -23.35 -6.24
N LEU A 604 28.07 -23.99 -5.45
CA LEU A 604 26.69 -23.56 -5.25
C LEU A 604 26.59 -22.20 -4.54
N ILE A 605 27.38 -22.01 -3.49
CA ILE A 605 27.46 -20.73 -2.76
C ILE A 605 27.98 -19.65 -3.70
N TRP A 606 29.03 -19.93 -4.47
CA TRP A 606 29.62 -19.02 -5.46
C TRP A 606 28.58 -18.51 -6.46
N CYS A 607 27.76 -19.43 -6.98
CA CYS A 607 26.70 -19.17 -7.94
C CYS A 607 25.63 -18.20 -7.40
N ASN A 608 25.20 -18.41 -6.16
CA ASN A 608 24.16 -17.59 -5.52
C ASN A 608 24.72 -16.34 -4.80
N TYR A 609 26.04 -16.21 -4.71
CA TYR A 609 26.69 -15.21 -3.87
C TYR A 609 26.30 -13.79 -4.24
N THR A 610 26.26 -13.46 -5.53
CA THR A 610 25.95 -12.10 -6.01
C THR A 610 24.54 -11.68 -5.60
N TYR A 611 23.55 -12.58 -5.67
CA TYR A 611 22.18 -12.30 -5.27
C TYR A 611 22.08 -12.05 -3.75
N ILE A 612 22.73 -12.92 -2.96
CA ILE A 612 22.72 -12.83 -1.51
C ILE A 612 23.42 -11.56 -1.01
N ILE A 613 24.58 -11.21 -1.57
CA ILE A 613 25.33 -10.03 -1.13
C ILE A 613 24.63 -8.72 -1.53
N VAL A 614 23.93 -8.68 -2.67
CA VAL A 614 23.08 -7.54 -3.03
C VAL A 614 21.93 -7.40 -2.04
N GLY A 615 21.22 -8.48 -1.71
CA GLY A 615 20.16 -8.45 -0.70
C GLY A 615 20.65 -8.03 0.69
N ILE A 616 21.86 -8.45 1.08
CA ILE A 616 22.52 -7.97 2.30
C ILE A 616 22.69 -6.44 2.25
N PHE A 617 23.25 -5.90 1.18
CA PHE A 617 23.47 -4.45 1.10
C PHE A 617 22.17 -3.65 0.97
N LEU A 618 21.14 -4.19 0.33
CA LEU A 618 19.81 -3.57 0.30
C LEU A 618 19.17 -3.54 1.69
N GLN A 619 19.30 -4.60 2.48
CA GLN A 619 18.83 -4.62 3.87
C GLN A 619 19.61 -3.64 4.76
N PHE A 620 20.90 -3.40 4.48
CA PHE A 620 21.65 -2.33 5.14
C PHE A 620 21.22 -0.93 4.68
N TYR A 621 20.77 -0.78 3.43
CA TYR A 621 20.33 0.49 2.87
C TYR A 621 19.10 1.04 3.61
N ILE A 622 18.15 0.17 3.96
CA ILE A 622 16.96 0.51 4.76
C ILE A 622 16.71 -0.57 5.82
N PHE A 623 16.83 -0.18 7.09
CA PHE A 623 16.36 -0.96 8.22
C PHE A 623 14.94 -0.52 8.60
N ASP A 624 13.96 -1.35 8.28
CA ASP A 624 12.59 -1.19 8.76
C ASP A 624 12.15 -2.47 9.50
N CYS A 625 11.56 -2.32 10.68
CA CYS A 625 11.11 -3.41 11.52
C CYS A 625 9.78 -3.02 12.16
N GLY A 626 8.72 -3.06 11.36
CA GLY A 626 7.34 -2.82 11.81
C GLY A 626 6.46 -4.08 11.85
N ASP A 627 6.93 -5.22 11.32
CA ASP A 627 6.09 -6.40 11.07
C ASP A 627 6.46 -7.63 11.91
N SER A 628 5.56 -8.61 11.91
CA SER A 628 5.74 -9.89 12.65
C SER A 628 6.83 -10.79 12.07
N SER A 629 7.17 -10.62 10.78
CA SER A 629 8.23 -11.37 10.09
C SER A 629 9.64 -10.85 10.36
N CYS A 630 9.76 -9.64 10.92
CA CYS A 630 11.03 -8.97 11.21
C CYS A 630 12.05 -9.88 11.94
N PRO A 631 11.73 -10.59 13.05
CA PRO A 631 12.71 -11.42 13.75
C PRO A 631 13.34 -12.50 12.88
N LEU A 632 12.56 -13.17 12.03
CA LEU A 632 13.06 -14.19 11.11
C LEU A 632 13.92 -13.55 10.02
N ASN A 633 13.46 -12.44 9.43
CA ASN A 633 14.17 -11.71 8.39
C ASN A 633 15.56 -11.27 8.85
N TYR A 634 15.66 -10.58 9.99
CA TYR A 634 16.93 -10.08 10.48
C TYR A 634 17.85 -11.18 11.03
N SER A 635 17.29 -12.27 11.57
CA SER A 635 18.10 -13.43 11.97
C SER A 635 18.76 -14.10 10.77
N MET A 636 18.00 -14.29 9.68
CA MET A 636 18.53 -14.85 8.43
C MET A 636 19.54 -13.91 7.78
N PHE A 637 19.24 -12.61 7.74
CA PHE A 637 20.16 -11.58 7.28
C PHE A 637 21.49 -11.61 8.06
N ALA A 638 21.44 -11.58 9.39
CA ALA A 638 22.64 -11.58 10.24
C ALA A 638 23.51 -12.83 10.02
N LEU A 639 22.88 -14.01 9.89
CA LEU A 639 23.56 -15.26 9.58
C LEU A 639 24.27 -15.19 8.23
N TRP A 640 23.57 -14.71 7.18
CA TRP A 640 24.13 -14.65 5.84
C TRP A 640 25.20 -13.57 5.67
N ILE A 641 25.16 -12.48 6.43
CA ILE A 641 26.25 -11.50 6.48
C ILE A 641 27.56 -12.17 6.92
N ILE A 642 27.53 -12.91 8.03
CA ILE A 642 28.71 -13.58 8.57
C ILE A 642 29.28 -14.57 7.55
N ILE A 643 28.40 -15.35 6.91
CA ILE A 643 28.79 -16.32 5.88
C ILE A 643 29.40 -15.60 4.68
N CYS A 644 28.74 -14.59 4.12
CA CYS A 644 29.17 -13.95 2.88
C CYS A 644 30.46 -13.15 3.06
N LEU A 645 30.57 -12.34 4.12
CA LEU A 645 31.78 -11.57 4.38
C LEU A 645 32.93 -12.44 4.90
N GLY A 646 32.63 -13.52 5.63
CA GLY A 646 33.62 -14.48 6.10
C GLY A 646 34.18 -15.39 5.00
N ALA A 647 33.40 -15.73 3.97
CA ALA A 647 33.80 -16.64 2.89
C ALA A 647 35.15 -16.31 2.24
N PRO A 648 35.41 -15.08 1.72
CA PRO A 648 36.71 -14.75 1.11
C PRO A 648 37.87 -14.83 2.11
N ILE A 649 37.64 -14.52 3.39
CA ILE A 649 38.65 -14.60 4.45
C ILE A 649 39.00 -16.07 4.73
N ILE A 650 37.99 -16.93 4.88
CA ILE A 650 38.15 -18.37 5.11
C ILE A 650 38.89 -19.01 3.92
N ILE A 651 38.49 -18.69 2.69
CA ILE A 651 39.16 -19.19 1.48
C ILE A 651 40.62 -18.77 1.46
N THR A 652 40.90 -17.49 1.74
CA THR A 652 42.27 -16.98 1.81
C THR A 652 43.08 -17.68 2.91
N TYR A 653 42.51 -17.87 4.10
CA TYR A 653 43.13 -18.58 5.21
C TYR A 653 43.47 -20.03 4.86
N VAL A 654 42.54 -20.76 4.23
CA VAL A 654 42.74 -22.12 3.76
C VAL A 654 43.87 -22.18 2.73
N ILE A 655 43.94 -21.23 1.79
CA ILE A 655 44.99 -21.17 0.77
C ILE A 655 46.35 -20.79 1.38
N VAL A 656 46.40 -19.91 2.38
CA VAL A 656 47.65 -19.49 3.04
C VAL A 656 48.24 -20.63 3.86
N ASN A 657 47.42 -21.36 4.61
CA ASN A 657 47.89 -22.40 5.54
C ASN A 657 48.28 -23.70 4.86
N ASN A 658 47.95 -23.88 3.59
CA ASN A 658 48.33 -25.05 2.81
C ASN A 658 49.36 -24.63 1.75
N PRO A 659 50.67 -24.58 2.05
CA PRO A 659 51.66 -24.14 1.06
C PRO A 659 51.85 -25.13 -0.11
N ASN A 660 51.57 -26.43 0.10
CA ASN A 660 51.73 -27.49 -0.91
C ASN A 660 50.39 -27.90 -1.57
N ILE A 661 49.52 -26.93 -1.88
CA ILE A 661 48.17 -27.17 -2.45
C ILE A 661 48.21 -28.09 -3.67
N LYS A 662 49.22 -27.91 -4.53
CA LYS A 662 49.36 -28.70 -5.76
C LYS A 662 49.54 -30.18 -5.48
N ASP A 663 50.26 -30.56 -4.43
CA ASP A 663 50.63 -31.95 -4.19
C ASP A 663 49.63 -32.69 -3.30
N ASP A 664 48.91 -31.96 -2.45
CA ASP A 664 47.96 -32.55 -1.51
C ASP A 664 46.75 -33.17 -2.21
N LYS A 665 46.65 -34.50 -2.12
CA LYS A 665 45.53 -35.28 -2.67
C LYS A 665 44.20 -34.90 -2.01
N TYR A 666 44.21 -34.58 -0.71
CA TYR A 666 43.01 -34.18 0.02
C TYR A 666 42.45 -32.87 -0.54
N MET A 667 43.31 -31.86 -0.71
CA MET A 667 42.93 -30.56 -1.29
C MET A 667 42.44 -30.71 -2.74
N ARG A 668 43.13 -31.51 -3.57
CA ARG A 668 42.69 -31.76 -4.95
C ARG A 668 41.37 -32.48 -5.08
N THR A 669 41.04 -33.38 -4.15
CA THR A 669 39.80 -34.16 -4.25
C THR A 669 38.61 -33.40 -3.67
N LYS A 670 38.75 -32.80 -2.49
CA LYS A 670 37.64 -32.16 -1.78
C LYS A 670 37.47 -30.68 -2.08
N TYR A 671 38.55 -29.95 -2.31
CA TYR A 671 38.53 -28.52 -2.59
C TYR A 671 38.83 -28.23 -4.06
N SER A 672 38.52 -29.17 -4.95
CA SER A 672 38.79 -29.08 -6.39
C SER A 672 38.26 -27.77 -6.97
N SER A 673 37.05 -27.32 -6.61
CA SER A 673 36.48 -26.05 -7.09
C SER A 673 37.32 -24.82 -6.75
N LEU A 674 38.03 -24.82 -5.61
CA LEU A 674 38.86 -23.68 -5.21
C LEU A 674 40.13 -23.55 -6.05
N ILE A 675 40.62 -24.66 -6.61
CA ILE A 675 41.99 -24.76 -7.15
C ILE A 675 42.07 -25.30 -8.59
N SER A 676 40.97 -25.86 -9.11
CA SER A 676 40.93 -26.51 -10.42
C SER A 676 41.22 -25.51 -11.54
N GLY A 677 42.01 -25.95 -12.52
CA GLY A 677 42.42 -25.14 -13.66
C GLY A 677 43.42 -24.02 -13.34
N LEU A 678 43.72 -23.73 -12.07
CA LEU A 678 44.69 -22.73 -11.67
C LEU A 678 46.12 -23.23 -11.84
N LYS A 679 47.01 -22.33 -12.25
CA LYS A 679 48.44 -22.59 -12.39
C LYS A 679 49.11 -22.59 -11.02
N LEU A 680 49.17 -23.77 -10.40
CA LEU A 680 49.80 -23.97 -9.10
C LEU A 680 51.26 -24.39 -9.24
N PHE A 681 52.08 -23.98 -8.28
CA PHE A 681 53.49 -24.36 -8.18
C PHE A 681 53.70 -25.18 -6.91
N SER A 682 54.38 -26.32 -7.02
CA SER A 682 54.86 -27.08 -5.86
C SER A 682 56.19 -26.51 -5.39
N ASN A 683 56.48 -26.64 -4.09
CA ASN A 683 57.84 -26.42 -3.57
C ASN A 683 58.87 -27.32 -4.28
N LYS A 684 58.47 -28.48 -4.82
CA LYS A 684 59.36 -29.35 -5.62
C LYS A 684 59.65 -28.79 -7.01
N ASP A 685 58.74 -28.02 -7.61
CA ASP A 685 58.98 -27.39 -8.91
C ASP A 685 60.13 -26.36 -8.82
N SER A 686 60.35 -25.78 -7.64
CA SER A 686 61.52 -24.92 -7.35
C SER A 686 62.84 -25.69 -7.17
N LEU A 687 62.77 -27.01 -6.98
CA LEU A 687 63.93 -27.89 -6.81
C LEU A 687 64.30 -28.62 -8.10
N ILE A 688 63.32 -29.06 -8.92
CA ILE A 688 63.57 -29.84 -10.14
C ILE A 688 64.27 -29.02 -11.23
N GLN A 689 64.10 -27.69 -11.25
CA GLN A 689 64.87 -26.81 -12.13
C GLN A 689 66.39 -26.80 -11.83
N LYS A 690 66.85 -27.45 -10.74
CA LYS A 690 68.27 -27.65 -10.42
C LYS A 690 68.91 -28.88 -11.07
N ASP A 691 68.13 -29.85 -11.53
CA ASP A 691 68.68 -31.18 -11.88
C ASP A 691 68.73 -31.44 -13.41
N ASP A 692 67.89 -30.77 -14.21
CA ASP A 692 67.83 -31.02 -15.67
C ASP A 692 68.94 -30.35 -16.50
N GLU A 693 69.80 -29.50 -15.91
CA GLU A 693 70.93 -28.86 -16.61
C GLU A 693 72.28 -29.56 -16.42
N ASN A 694 72.35 -30.66 -15.66
CA ASN A 694 73.61 -31.39 -15.40
C ASN A 694 73.77 -32.72 -16.16
N ASN A 695 72.89 -33.04 -17.12
CA ASN A 695 73.04 -34.24 -17.95
C ASN A 695 73.88 -33.99 -19.21
N THR A 696 75.16 -33.67 -19.00
CA THR A 696 76.23 -33.97 -19.98
C THR A 696 77.10 -35.07 -19.38
N PRO A 697 77.51 -36.09 -20.16
CA PRO A 697 78.22 -37.26 -19.63
C PRO A 697 79.56 -36.86 -18.99
N PRO A 698 80.02 -37.60 -17.97
CA PRO A 698 81.16 -37.21 -17.17
C PRO A 698 82.44 -37.31 -17.99
N GLN A 699 83.06 -36.16 -18.29
CA GLN A 699 84.50 -36.14 -18.52
C GLN A 699 85.18 -36.07 -17.15
N THR A 700 86.01 -37.08 -16.93
CA THR A 700 86.78 -37.34 -15.74
C THR A 700 87.79 -36.23 -15.45
N ASN A 701 87.99 -36.03 -14.15
CA ASN A 701 89.08 -35.29 -13.51
C ASN A 701 88.94 -33.76 -13.53
N ASN A 702 88.37 -33.20 -12.47
CA ASN A 702 89.15 -32.40 -11.54
C ASN A 702 88.46 -32.18 -10.19
N LEU A 703 89.34 -32.17 -9.20
CA LEU A 703 89.16 -32.15 -7.77
C LEU A 703 88.78 -30.73 -7.28
N PHE A 704 87.77 -30.65 -6.41
CA PHE A 704 87.49 -29.55 -5.47
C PHE A 704 87.50 -28.11 -6.01
N GLN A 705 86.31 -27.53 -6.25
CA GLN A 705 86.06 -26.11 -5.98
C GLN A 705 84.56 -25.78 -5.80
N SER A 706 84.23 -25.29 -4.60
CA SER A 706 83.11 -24.43 -4.20
C SER A 706 81.85 -24.38 -5.08
N SER A 707 80.85 -25.22 -4.78
CA SER A 707 79.52 -25.21 -5.41
C SER A 707 78.42 -24.48 -4.60
N GLN A 708 78.77 -23.69 -3.57
CA GLN A 708 77.77 -22.97 -2.77
C GLN A 708 77.40 -21.57 -3.32
N SER A 709 78.19 -20.95 -4.21
CA SER A 709 77.91 -19.58 -4.70
C SER A 709 77.04 -19.48 -5.96
N GLN A 710 76.91 -20.53 -6.78
CA GLN A 710 76.08 -20.49 -8.00
C GLN A 710 74.58 -20.73 -7.75
N SER A 711 74.22 -21.33 -6.61
CA SER A 711 72.80 -21.56 -6.26
C SER A 711 72.01 -20.28 -5.98
N GLN A 712 72.68 -19.17 -5.64
CA GLN A 712 72.06 -17.86 -5.43
C GLN A 712 71.96 -17.03 -6.73
N LEU A 713 72.78 -17.31 -7.75
CA LEU A 713 72.79 -16.57 -9.02
C LEU A 713 71.65 -17.01 -9.97
N ASN A 714 71.22 -18.28 -9.95
CA ASN A 714 70.13 -18.76 -10.82
C ASN A 714 68.71 -18.44 -10.31
N LEU A 715 68.55 -18.12 -9.01
CA LEU A 715 67.28 -17.59 -8.46
C LEU A 715 66.97 -16.15 -8.93
N GLN A 716 67.97 -15.43 -9.45
CA GLN A 716 67.81 -14.08 -9.99
C GLN A 716 67.18 -14.04 -11.39
N GLN A 717 67.11 -15.16 -12.14
CA GLN A 717 66.57 -15.17 -13.51
C GLN A 717 65.09 -15.54 -13.63
N ILE A 718 64.38 -15.86 -12.54
CA ILE A 718 62.93 -16.00 -12.59
C ILE A 718 62.32 -14.64 -12.94
N GLY A 719 61.81 -14.52 -14.17
CA GLY A 719 61.20 -13.29 -14.67
C GLY A 719 60.11 -12.79 -13.73
N TRP A 720 60.03 -11.47 -13.53
CA TRP A 720 59.11 -10.82 -12.59
C TRP A 720 57.66 -11.34 -12.70
N ARG A 721 57.21 -11.64 -13.93
CA ARG A 721 55.90 -12.20 -14.21
C ARG A 721 55.68 -13.56 -13.55
N GLN A 722 56.64 -14.49 -13.65
CA GLN A 722 56.54 -15.82 -13.03
C GLN A 722 56.46 -15.71 -11.50
N LYS A 723 57.20 -14.76 -10.90
CA LYS A 723 57.09 -14.46 -9.45
C LYS A 723 55.69 -13.99 -9.07
N LEU A 724 55.06 -13.14 -9.89
CA LEU A 724 53.67 -12.72 -9.66
C LEU A 724 52.68 -13.87 -9.83
N VAL A 725 52.83 -14.70 -10.86
CA VAL A 725 51.96 -15.88 -11.05
C VAL A 725 52.05 -16.80 -9.84
N MET A 726 53.26 -17.12 -9.37
CA MET A 726 53.48 -17.95 -8.18
C MET A 726 52.80 -17.37 -6.94
N LYS A 727 52.82 -16.05 -6.78
CA LYS A 727 52.28 -15.38 -5.60
C LYS A 727 50.76 -15.24 -5.64
N PHE A 728 50.18 -14.90 -6.79
CA PHE A 728 48.79 -14.43 -6.87
C PHE A 728 47.81 -15.37 -7.57
N SER A 729 48.25 -16.34 -8.37
CA SER A 729 47.36 -17.27 -9.09
C SER A 729 46.42 -18.04 -8.16
N LYS A 730 46.95 -18.53 -7.04
CA LYS A 730 46.20 -19.30 -6.04
C LYS A 730 45.08 -18.51 -5.35
N TYR A 731 45.09 -17.17 -5.41
CA TYR A 731 44.07 -16.31 -4.79
C TYR A 731 42.97 -15.86 -5.77
N ASN A 732 42.93 -16.38 -7.00
CA ASN A 732 41.96 -15.99 -8.02
C ASN A 732 40.52 -15.97 -7.49
N LEU A 733 40.07 -17.04 -6.85
CA LEU A 733 38.69 -17.13 -6.35
C LEU A 733 38.39 -16.08 -5.24
N ALA A 734 39.32 -15.88 -4.32
CA ALA A 734 39.16 -14.87 -3.26
C ALA A 734 39.06 -13.46 -3.84
N ILE A 735 39.89 -13.14 -4.85
CA ILE A 735 39.84 -11.86 -5.57
C ILE A 735 38.47 -11.67 -6.24
N LEU A 736 37.93 -12.71 -6.88
CA LEU A 736 36.62 -12.64 -7.53
C LEU A 736 35.47 -12.53 -6.51
N TYR A 737 35.57 -13.09 -5.30
CA TYR A 737 34.61 -12.82 -4.21
C TYR A 737 34.65 -11.35 -3.77
N TYR A 738 35.85 -10.80 -3.54
CA TYR A 738 35.99 -9.38 -3.20
C TYR A 738 35.43 -8.47 -4.30
N ARG A 739 35.63 -8.84 -5.57
CA ARG A 739 35.01 -8.16 -6.71
C ARG A 739 33.48 -8.13 -6.61
N LYS A 740 32.83 -9.26 -6.29
CA LYS A 740 31.37 -9.34 -6.11
C LYS A 740 30.87 -8.44 -4.97
N ILE A 741 31.57 -8.43 -3.84
CA ILE A 741 31.25 -7.55 -2.71
C ILE A 741 31.34 -6.08 -3.13
N ILE A 742 32.44 -5.68 -3.76
CA ILE A 742 32.65 -4.30 -4.23
C ILE A 742 31.60 -3.91 -5.27
N PHE A 743 31.30 -4.79 -6.22
CA PHE A 743 30.28 -4.59 -7.23
C PHE A 743 28.89 -4.33 -6.61
N ALA A 744 28.46 -5.19 -5.68
CA ALA A 744 27.17 -5.05 -5.02
C ALA A 744 27.09 -3.77 -4.17
N LEU A 745 28.18 -3.42 -3.48
CA LEU A 745 28.29 -2.15 -2.74
C LEU A 745 28.12 -0.95 -3.67
N ILE A 746 28.78 -0.93 -4.83
CA ILE A 746 28.67 0.14 -5.82
C ILE A 746 27.23 0.25 -6.33
N ILE A 747 26.64 -0.86 -6.75
CA ILE A 747 25.30 -0.90 -7.35
C ILE A 747 24.22 -0.39 -6.37
N VAL A 748 24.32 -0.76 -5.08
CA VAL A 748 23.36 -0.33 -4.06
C VAL A 748 23.61 1.10 -3.56
N TYR A 749 24.82 1.39 -3.06
CA TYR A 749 25.06 2.65 -2.33
C TYR A 749 25.36 3.85 -3.22
N LEU A 750 25.86 3.63 -4.44
CA LEU A 750 26.11 4.72 -5.40
C LEU A 750 24.95 4.91 -6.40
N TYR A 751 23.75 4.38 -6.10
CA TYR A 751 22.59 4.37 -7.01
C TYR A 751 22.25 5.74 -7.60
N LYS A 752 22.43 6.82 -6.84
CA LYS A 752 22.15 8.19 -7.30
C LYS A 752 23.17 8.74 -8.30
N TYR A 753 24.32 8.09 -8.46
CA TYR A 753 25.46 8.57 -9.24
C TYR A 753 25.84 7.59 -10.37
N SER A 754 24.97 7.43 -11.37
CA SER A 754 25.10 6.41 -12.44
C SER A 754 26.44 6.46 -13.19
N TYR A 755 26.96 7.66 -13.50
CA TYR A 755 28.29 7.79 -14.15
C TYR A 755 29.44 7.31 -13.26
N ILE A 756 29.39 7.61 -11.96
CA ILE A 756 30.40 7.17 -11.00
C ILE A 756 30.31 5.64 -10.84
N GLN A 757 29.10 5.09 -10.74
CA GLN A 757 28.87 3.64 -10.71
C GLN A 757 29.52 2.96 -11.91
N LEU A 758 29.16 3.39 -13.13
CA LEU A 758 29.68 2.81 -14.36
C LEU A 758 31.19 2.99 -14.48
N GLY A 759 31.74 4.14 -14.10
CA GLY A 759 33.18 4.39 -14.11
C GLY A 759 33.95 3.44 -13.20
N ILE A 760 33.49 3.22 -11.97
CA ILE A 760 34.14 2.31 -11.02
C ILE A 760 33.99 0.85 -11.45
N ILE A 761 32.80 0.43 -11.91
CA ILE A 761 32.57 -0.94 -12.40
C ILE A 761 33.44 -1.22 -13.64
N THR A 762 33.56 -0.24 -14.54
CA THR A 762 34.44 -0.34 -15.72
C THR A 762 35.91 -0.48 -15.29
N LEU A 763 36.37 0.36 -14.36
CA LEU A 763 37.72 0.27 -13.81
C LEU A 763 37.98 -1.11 -13.17
N MET A 764 37.01 -1.64 -12.43
CA MET A 764 37.09 -2.97 -11.84
C MET A 764 37.27 -4.06 -12.92
N ASN A 765 36.52 -3.99 -14.01
CA ASN A 765 36.66 -4.92 -15.13
C ASN A 765 38.01 -4.77 -15.85
N VAL A 766 38.53 -3.55 -16.00
CA VAL A 766 39.89 -3.30 -16.53
C VAL A 766 40.95 -3.95 -15.64
N ILE A 767 40.83 -3.82 -14.32
CA ILE A 767 41.76 -4.45 -13.36
C ILE A 767 41.71 -5.97 -13.48
N VAL A 768 40.52 -6.57 -13.61
CA VAL A 768 40.36 -8.03 -13.76
C VAL A 768 40.87 -8.51 -15.12
N ALA A 769 40.63 -7.78 -16.21
CA ALA A 769 41.18 -8.09 -17.52
C ALA A 769 42.72 -8.05 -17.48
N ALA A 770 43.31 -7.02 -16.87
CA ALA A 770 44.75 -6.90 -16.67
C ALA A 770 45.29 -8.06 -15.80
N TYR A 771 44.55 -8.47 -14.76
CA TYR A 771 44.88 -9.63 -13.94
C TYR A 771 44.96 -10.92 -14.79
N TYR A 772 43.98 -11.18 -15.66
CA TYR A 772 44.01 -12.35 -16.55
C TYR A 772 45.13 -12.31 -17.60
N ILE A 773 45.46 -11.13 -18.13
CA ILE A 773 46.53 -10.97 -19.13
C ILE A 773 47.92 -11.07 -18.48
N VAL A 774 48.16 -10.37 -17.38
CA VAL A 774 49.48 -10.26 -16.74
C VAL A 774 49.77 -11.49 -15.89
N ILE A 775 48.85 -11.86 -15.00
CA ILE A 775 49.07 -12.93 -14.02
C ILE A 775 48.78 -14.31 -14.63
N GLN A 776 47.85 -14.40 -15.58
CA GLN A 776 47.45 -15.67 -16.20
C GLN A 776 47.21 -16.77 -15.15
N PRO A 777 46.21 -16.59 -14.27
CA PRO A 777 45.95 -17.50 -13.17
C PRO A 777 45.65 -18.94 -13.61
N PHE A 778 45.15 -19.17 -14.83
CA PHE A 778 44.82 -20.51 -15.33
C PHE A 778 46.00 -21.19 -16.03
N GLU A 779 46.06 -22.52 -15.98
CA GLU A 779 47.05 -23.33 -16.70
C GLU A 779 46.89 -23.21 -18.22
N SER A 780 45.65 -23.23 -18.69
CA SER A 780 45.31 -23.07 -20.10
C SER A 780 45.43 -21.60 -20.53
N LYS A 781 46.26 -21.33 -21.54
CA LYS A 781 46.33 -20.00 -22.17
C LYS A 781 44.99 -19.58 -22.75
N TYR A 782 44.23 -20.53 -23.30
CA TYR A 782 42.90 -20.28 -23.86
C TYR A 782 41.93 -19.76 -22.79
N GLU A 783 41.91 -20.36 -21.60
CA GLU A 783 41.06 -19.91 -20.49
C GLU A 783 41.38 -18.48 -20.03
N ASN A 784 42.67 -18.13 -19.94
CA ASN A 784 43.07 -16.77 -19.59
C ASN A 784 42.63 -15.75 -20.65
N ILE A 785 42.79 -16.08 -21.94
CA ILE A 785 42.36 -15.22 -23.06
C ILE A 785 40.84 -15.11 -23.09
N LYS A 786 40.12 -16.22 -22.91
CA LYS A 786 38.65 -16.27 -22.87
C LYS A 786 38.09 -15.36 -21.79
N ASN A 787 38.61 -15.47 -20.56
CA ASN A 787 38.15 -14.64 -19.44
C ASN A 787 38.53 -13.16 -19.63
N ALA A 788 39.74 -12.86 -20.11
CA ALA A 788 40.11 -11.49 -20.44
C ALA A 788 39.22 -10.88 -21.54
N ALA A 789 38.91 -11.64 -22.59
CA ALA A 789 38.02 -11.21 -23.66
C ALA A 789 36.60 -10.93 -23.15
N ALA A 790 36.07 -11.77 -22.26
CA ALA A 790 34.77 -11.54 -21.64
C ALA A 790 34.73 -10.21 -20.86
N GLU A 791 35.80 -9.88 -20.12
CA GLU A 791 35.91 -8.59 -19.42
C GLU A 791 35.94 -7.39 -20.39
N PHE A 792 36.63 -7.50 -21.52
CA PHE A 792 36.61 -6.44 -22.54
C PHE A 792 35.22 -6.23 -23.15
N VAL A 793 34.46 -7.30 -23.36
CA VAL A 793 33.08 -7.15 -23.84
C VAL A 793 32.19 -6.55 -22.75
N LEU A 794 32.37 -6.90 -21.47
CA LEU A 794 31.66 -6.24 -20.37
C LEU A 794 31.98 -4.74 -20.28
N ILE A 795 33.23 -4.34 -20.52
CA ILE A 795 33.61 -2.92 -20.64
C ILE A 795 32.87 -2.25 -21.81
N ALA A 796 32.81 -2.89 -22.97
CA ALA A 796 32.07 -2.35 -24.12
C ALA A 796 30.56 -2.19 -23.84
N ILE A 797 29.96 -3.17 -23.15
CA ILE A 797 28.57 -3.08 -22.70
C ILE A 797 28.39 -1.90 -21.74
N GLN A 798 29.29 -1.72 -20.77
CA GLN A 798 29.22 -0.62 -19.80
C GLN A 798 29.39 0.76 -20.45
N ILE A 799 30.23 0.88 -21.48
CA ILE A 799 30.33 2.11 -22.28
C ILE A 799 29.01 2.42 -22.97
N ILE A 800 28.33 1.41 -23.56
CA ILE A 800 27.01 1.60 -24.18
C ILE A 800 25.98 2.01 -23.13
N ILE A 801 25.98 1.38 -21.94
CA ILE A 801 25.09 1.78 -20.84
C ILE A 801 25.38 3.21 -20.38
N ALA A 802 26.65 3.64 -20.35
CA ALA A 802 27.02 5.02 -20.04
C ALA A 802 26.45 6.02 -21.05
N LEU A 803 26.39 5.66 -22.33
CA LEU A 803 25.73 6.48 -23.37
C LEU A 803 24.20 6.55 -23.21
N LEU A 804 23.59 5.67 -22.41
CA LEU A 804 22.16 5.67 -22.11
C LEU A 804 21.81 6.46 -20.83
N VAL A 805 22.81 6.85 -20.02
CA VAL A 805 22.59 7.58 -18.76
C VAL A 805 21.96 8.94 -19.03
N ASP A 806 22.50 9.70 -19.98
CA ASP A 806 21.88 10.94 -20.42
C ASP A 806 20.61 10.62 -21.20
N ASP A 807 19.48 11.20 -20.76
CA ASP A 807 18.19 11.15 -21.47
C ASP A 807 17.69 12.56 -21.79
N PRO A 808 18.38 13.31 -22.66
CA PRO A 808 17.95 14.66 -23.00
C PRO A 808 16.59 14.61 -23.73
N LYS A 809 15.74 15.61 -23.46
CA LYS A 809 14.39 15.70 -24.02
C LYS A 809 14.35 15.61 -25.55
N SER A 810 15.38 16.12 -26.22
CA SER A 810 15.49 16.17 -27.69
C SER A 810 15.92 14.85 -28.34
N GLN A 811 16.40 13.87 -27.58
CA GLN A 811 16.92 12.64 -28.18
C GLN A 811 15.77 11.71 -28.59
N PRO A 812 15.72 11.28 -29.86
CA PRO A 812 14.71 10.34 -30.33
C PRO A 812 14.93 8.96 -29.72
N GLU A 813 13.84 8.26 -29.41
CA GLU A 813 13.91 6.93 -28.79
C GLU A 813 14.56 5.88 -29.70
N SER A 814 14.43 6.03 -31.01
CA SER A 814 15.05 5.15 -32.01
C SER A 814 16.56 5.03 -31.84
N HIS A 815 17.25 6.10 -31.43
CA HIS A 815 18.67 6.06 -31.17
C HIS A 815 19.01 5.17 -29.95
N ARG A 816 18.23 5.27 -28.87
CA ARG A 816 18.40 4.43 -27.67
C ARG A 816 18.08 2.97 -27.97
N ILE A 817 17.03 2.70 -28.74
CA ILE A 817 16.69 1.35 -29.20
C ILE A 817 17.85 0.75 -30.01
N THR A 818 18.48 1.55 -30.87
CA THR A 818 19.67 1.13 -31.65
C THR A 818 20.84 0.78 -30.73
N LEU A 819 21.18 1.64 -29.76
CA LEU A 819 22.18 1.33 -28.73
C LEU A 819 21.80 0.06 -27.96
N GLY A 820 20.50 -0.13 -27.71
CA GLY A 820 19.95 -1.34 -27.10
C GLY A 820 20.27 -2.61 -27.87
N TRP A 821 20.09 -2.60 -29.19
CA TRP A 821 20.42 -3.74 -30.04
C TRP A 821 21.92 -4.05 -30.07
N ILE A 822 22.78 -3.02 -30.03
CA ILE A 822 24.23 -3.21 -29.95
C ILE A 822 24.60 -3.87 -28.61
N ALA A 823 24.03 -3.41 -27.49
CA ALA A 823 24.26 -4.03 -26.18
C ALA A 823 23.79 -5.49 -26.15
N ILE A 824 22.58 -5.78 -26.67
CA ILE A 824 22.04 -7.14 -26.77
C ILE A 824 22.97 -8.03 -27.60
N ALA A 825 23.44 -7.56 -28.77
CA ALA A 825 24.35 -8.32 -29.62
C ALA A 825 25.66 -8.68 -28.90
N LEU A 826 26.23 -7.74 -28.13
CA LEU A 826 27.44 -7.99 -27.33
C LEU A 826 27.18 -9.00 -26.20
N ILE A 827 26.06 -8.87 -25.49
CA ILE A 827 25.68 -9.81 -24.42
C ILE A 827 25.48 -11.21 -24.99
N THR A 828 24.70 -11.34 -26.07
CA THR A 828 24.47 -12.62 -26.74
C THR A 828 25.77 -13.23 -27.24
N PHE A 829 26.69 -12.41 -27.79
CA PHE A 829 28.01 -12.88 -28.22
C PHE A 829 28.80 -13.50 -27.05
N VAL A 830 28.85 -12.84 -25.90
CA VAL A 830 29.57 -13.35 -24.71
C VAL A 830 28.96 -14.66 -24.22
N ILE A 831 27.64 -14.72 -24.10
CA ILE A 831 26.94 -15.91 -23.62
C ILE A 831 27.12 -17.07 -24.61
N LEU A 832 26.96 -16.81 -25.91
CA LEU A 832 27.16 -17.81 -26.95
C LEU A 832 28.61 -18.32 -26.96
N TRP A 833 29.59 -17.43 -26.81
CA TRP A 833 30.99 -17.79 -26.74
C TRP A 833 31.29 -18.71 -25.55
N GLN A 834 30.77 -18.37 -24.36
CA GLN A 834 30.89 -19.22 -23.18
C GLN A 834 30.19 -20.57 -23.40
N PHE A 835 28.99 -20.58 -23.96
CA PHE A 835 28.22 -21.79 -24.24
C PHE A 835 28.92 -22.72 -25.24
N LEU A 836 29.51 -22.18 -26.29
CA LEU A 836 30.28 -22.97 -27.26
C LEU A 836 31.53 -23.56 -26.61
N GLY A 837 32.22 -22.81 -25.75
CA GLY A 837 33.33 -23.33 -24.94
C GLY A 837 32.89 -24.49 -24.05
N ILE A 838 31.73 -24.35 -23.41
CA ILE A 838 31.12 -25.38 -22.57
C ILE A 838 30.79 -26.64 -23.36
N ILE A 839 30.18 -26.51 -24.54
CA ILE A 839 29.87 -27.63 -25.42
C ILE A 839 31.16 -28.34 -25.82
N TYR A 840 32.18 -27.57 -26.19
CA TYR A 840 33.48 -28.12 -26.56
C TYR A 840 34.11 -28.94 -25.42
N ASP A 841 34.18 -28.37 -24.21
CA ASP A 841 34.76 -29.05 -23.05
C ASP A 841 33.95 -30.30 -22.65
N SER A 842 32.62 -30.23 -22.77
CA SER A 842 31.72 -31.35 -22.49
C SER A 842 31.85 -32.48 -23.50
N LEU A 843 31.90 -32.15 -24.80
CA LEU A 843 32.13 -33.12 -25.87
C LEU A 843 33.52 -33.75 -25.78
N TYR A 844 34.53 -32.97 -25.43
CA TYR A 844 35.89 -33.47 -25.20
C TYR A 844 35.95 -34.42 -24.00
N SER A 845 35.31 -34.07 -22.88
CA SER A 845 35.22 -34.92 -21.69
C SER A 845 34.44 -36.21 -21.96
N LEU A 846 33.35 -36.12 -22.71
CA LEU A 846 32.58 -37.29 -23.15
C LEU A 846 33.41 -38.18 -24.08
N TYR A 847 34.16 -37.58 -25.02
CA TYR A 847 35.07 -38.30 -25.91
C TYR A 847 36.13 -39.08 -25.14
N GLU A 848 36.82 -38.45 -24.18
CA GLU A 848 37.81 -39.13 -23.33
C GLU A 848 37.16 -40.24 -22.48
N TYR A 849 35.98 -40.00 -21.92
CA TYR A 849 35.24 -41.05 -21.19
C TYR A 849 34.87 -42.25 -22.08
N LEU A 850 34.36 -42.00 -23.29
CA LEU A 850 34.01 -43.06 -24.25
C LEU A 850 35.26 -43.83 -24.71
N LYS A 851 36.39 -43.14 -24.88
CA LYS A 851 37.69 -43.72 -25.18
C LYS A 851 38.18 -44.62 -24.04
N GLU A 852 38.04 -44.21 -22.78
CA GLU A 852 38.36 -45.04 -21.61
C GLU A 852 37.46 -46.28 -21.53
N LEU A 853 36.15 -46.14 -21.78
CA LEU A 853 35.23 -47.28 -21.82
C LEU A 853 35.61 -48.28 -22.93
N LYS A 854 35.98 -47.77 -24.11
CA LYS A 854 36.46 -48.60 -25.23
C LYS A 854 37.75 -49.33 -24.85
N GLN A 855 38.68 -48.65 -24.17
CA GLN A 855 39.91 -49.28 -23.67
C GLN A 855 39.62 -50.35 -22.60
N LYS A 856 38.73 -50.11 -21.64
CA LYS A 856 38.34 -51.10 -20.62
C LYS A 856 37.65 -52.32 -21.25
N ARG A 857 36.77 -52.11 -22.23
CA ARG A 857 36.12 -53.21 -22.98
C ARG A 857 37.13 -54.02 -23.80
N ASN A 858 38.15 -53.37 -24.36
CA ASN A 858 39.20 -54.08 -25.07
C ASN A 858 40.09 -54.88 -24.10
N ARG A 859 40.45 -54.30 -22.94
CA ARG A 859 41.19 -55.01 -21.88
C ARG A 859 40.42 -56.20 -21.31
N SER A 860 39.11 -56.09 -21.12
CA SER A 860 38.28 -57.22 -20.67
C SER A 860 38.17 -58.32 -21.72
N LYS A 861 38.16 -57.97 -23.02
CA LYS A 861 38.19 -58.95 -24.11
C LYS A 861 39.54 -59.68 -24.18
N VAL A 862 40.65 -58.97 -24.00
CA VAL A 862 42.00 -59.57 -23.97
C VAL A 862 42.17 -60.46 -22.74
N ALA A 863 41.76 -60.00 -21.55
CA ALA A 863 41.82 -60.82 -20.33
C ALA A 863 40.95 -62.09 -20.40
N ASN A 864 39.79 -62.04 -21.07
CA ASN A 864 38.98 -63.24 -21.30
C ASN A 864 39.61 -64.20 -22.33
N PHE A 865 40.37 -63.69 -23.30
CA PHE A 865 41.11 -64.50 -24.26
C PHE A 865 42.29 -65.23 -23.59
N ASP A 866 43.05 -64.52 -22.74
CA ASP A 866 44.16 -65.11 -21.97
C ASP A 866 43.68 -66.17 -20.97
N ASN A 867 42.50 -65.96 -20.35
CA ASN A 867 41.90 -66.95 -19.46
C ASN A 867 41.40 -68.19 -20.23
N GLN A 868 40.85 -68.04 -21.45
CA GLN A 868 40.46 -69.18 -22.28
C GLN A 868 41.68 -69.96 -22.81
N GLN A 869 42.79 -69.29 -23.14
CA GLN A 869 44.05 -69.98 -23.50
C GLN A 869 44.67 -70.72 -22.30
N ASN A 870 44.62 -70.16 -21.10
CA ASN A 870 45.10 -70.84 -19.89
C ASN A 870 44.21 -72.03 -19.47
N GLU A 871 42.90 -71.98 -19.73
CA GLU A 871 42.01 -73.15 -19.54
C GLU A 871 42.22 -74.25 -20.59
N GLN A 872 42.62 -73.91 -21.81
CA GLN A 872 42.99 -74.90 -22.83
C GLN A 872 44.39 -75.51 -22.58
N ALA A 873 45.38 -74.71 -22.18
CA ALA A 873 46.71 -75.18 -21.83
C ALA A 873 46.71 -76.08 -20.57
N ASN A 874 45.82 -75.85 -19.61
CA ASN A 874 45.66 -76.71 -18.43
C ASN A 874 44.86 -78.00 -18.70
N ASN A 875 44.06 -78.05 -19.78
CA ASN A 875 43.34 -79.26 -20.17
C ASN A 875 44.14 -80.18 -21.09
N GLU A 876 45.21 -79.69 -21.74
CA GLU A 876 46.06 -80.49 -22.64
C GLU A 876 47.18 -81.29 -21.91
N TYR A 877 47.42 -81.03 -20.62
CA TYR A 877 48.37 -81.78 -19.79
C TYR A 877 47.75 -82.80 -18.82
N ALA A 878 46.43 -83.01 -18.85
CA ALA A 878 45.76 -84.01 -18.01
C ALA A 878 45.55 -85.33 -18.77
N SER A 879 46.64 -86.04 -19.07
CA SER A 879 46.61 -87.47 -19.43
C SER A 879 46.75 -88.32 -18.16
N PRO A 880 45.96 -89.39 -17.97
CA PRO A 880 45.79 -90.02 -16.66
C PRO A 880 46.91 -91.02 -16.35
N SER A 881 47.88 -90.64 -15.51
CA SER A 881 48.76 -91.62 -14.86
C SER A 881 48.19 -92.04 -13.51
N ILE A 882 47.64 -93.25 -13.50
CA ILE A 882 47.27 -94.04 -12.33
C ILE A 882 48.55 -94.33 -11.53
N HIS A 883 48.95 -93.46 -10.61
CA HIS A 883 49.81 -93.76 -9.44
C HIS A 883 50.12 -92.48 -8.63
N ALA A 884 49.15 -91.96 -7.87
CA ALA A 884 49.41 -91.03 -6.77
C ALA A 884 48.26 -90.96 -5.73
N LYS A 885 47.49 -92.05 -5.56
CA LYS A 885 46.36 -92.13 -4.62
C LYS A 885 46.80 -92.58 -3.21
N GLN A 886 47.86 -92.00 -2.65
CA GLN A 886 48.29 -92.39 -1.30
C GLN A 886 49.13 -91.37 -0.50
N ARG A 887 49.06 -90.07 -0.82
CA ARG A 887 49.81 -89.08 -0.02
C ARG A 887 49.21 -87.66 0.03
N THR A 888 47.90 -87.54 0.28
CA THR A 888 47.30 -86.24 0.67
C THR A 888 46.13 -86.37 1.66
N ASP A 889 46.00 -87.50 2.36
CA ASP A 889 44.98 -87.68 3.41
C ASP A 889 45.51 -87.34 4.83
N PHE A 890 46.64 -86.63 4.92
CA PHE A 890 47.26 -86.22 6.19
C PHE A 890 47.44 -84.70 6.36
N GLN A 891 47.08 -83.88 5.36
CA GLN A 891 47.12 -82.41 5.46
C GLN A 891 45.74 -81.73 5.34
N SER A 892 44.65 -82.48 5.10
CA SER A 892 43.28 -81.94 5.06
C SER A 892 42.54 -82.01 6.41
N LYS A 893 43.20 -82.48 7.49
CA LYS A 893 42.61 -82.58 8.84
C LYS A 893 43.15 -81.59 9.89
N LEU A 894 43.91 -80.56 9.49
CA LEU A 894 44.46 -79.57 10.44
C LEU A 894 44.15 -78.10 10.10
N GLY A 895 43.24 -77.81 9.16
CA GLY A 895 42.96 -76.43 8.70
C GLY A 895 41.52 -75.97 8.82
N THR A 896 40.62 -76.75 9.42
CA THR A 896 39.21 -76.39 9.60
C THR A 896 38.77 -76.76 10.99
N LEU A 897 39.03 -75.86 11.94
CA LEU A 897 38.19 -75.59 13.09
C LEU A 897 38.49 -74.17 13.54
N VAL A 898 37.42 -73.47 13.90
CA VAL A 898 37.30 -72.14 14.51
C VAL A 898 37.09 -70.93 13.55
N PHE A 899 35.86 -70.38 13.67
CA PHE A 899 35.36 -69.05 13.31
C PHE A 899 34.48 -68.86 12.05
N GLN A 900 33.28 -69.42 12.13
CA GLN A 900 32.00 -68.67 12.08
C GLN A 900 31.34 -68.92 13.46
N ASN A 901 30.80 -68.02 14.26
CA ASN A 901 30.04 -66.78 14.07
C ASN A 901 30.16 -65.91 15.34
N VAL A 902 29.61 -64.70 15.27
CA VAL A 902 29.07 -63.81 16.32
C VAL A 902 29.67 -62.41 16.19
N LYS A 903 28.84 -61.54 15.65
CA LYS A 903 29.04 -60.10 15.47
C LYS A 903 28.26 -59.42 16.59
N GLU A 904 28.93 -58.96 17.64
CA GLU A 904 28.36 -58.05 18.63
C GLU A 904 29.33 -56.92 18.95
N MET A 905 28.78 -55.70 18.99
CA MET A 905 29.39 -54.44 19.40
C MET A 905 29.67 -54.43 20.93
N PRO A 906 30.64 -53.61 21.38
CA PRO A 906 30.44 -52.77 22.57
C PRO A 906 30.86 -51.32 22.27
N ARG A 907 30.14 -50.25 22.65
CA ARG A 907 29.57 -49.80 23.95
C ARG A 907 30.66 -49.53 24.99
N GLU A 908 31.16 -48.29 24.99
CA GLU A 908 31.92 -47.67 26.09
C GLU A 908 30.94 -46.93 27.00
N GLU A 909 30.94 -47.28 28.29
CA GLU A 909 30.69 -46.36 29.42
C GLU A 909 31.11 -47.04 30.74
N ASP A 910 32.00 -46.33 31.44
CA ASP A 910 32.05 -46.07 32.90
C ASP A 910 32.63 -47.04 33.97
N ASN A 911 33.45 -46.37 34.81
CA ASN A 911 33.73 -46.50 36.26
C ASN A 911 34.89 -47.42 36.72
N ASP A 912 36.00 -46.85 37.25
CA ASP A 912 36.29 -46.42 38.65
C ASP A 912 36.96 -47.58 39.41
N GLU A 913 37.90 -47.46 40.35
CA GLU A 913 38.51 -46.38 41.13
C GLU A 913 39.72 -46.98 41.90
N ASN A 914 40.64 -46.09 42.34
CA ASN A 914 41.52 -46.17 43.52
C ASN A 914 42.63 -47.25 43.62
N ASP A 915 43.90 -46.81 43.67
CA ASP A 915 44.48 -46.28 44.93
C ASP A 915 45.88 -45.61 44.77
N SER A 916 45.93 -44.32 45.15
CA SER A 916 46.90 -43.69 46.08
C SER A 916 48.39 -43.36 45.72
N PRO A 917 49.00 -42.33 46.38
CA PRO A 917 49.87 -41.33 45.72
C PRO A 917 51.25 -41.08 46.37
N LEU A 918 52.18 -40.36 45.70
CA LEU A 918 53.12 -39.39 46.33
C LEU A 918 54.01 -38.56 45.35
N GLN A 919 54.09 -37.24 45.62
CA GLN A 919 55.25 -36.33 45.58
C GLN A 919 55.96 -35.81 44.29
N SER A 920 55.88 -34.46 44.16
CA SER A 920 56.99 -33.48 44.06
C SER A 920 57.49 -32.91 42.71
N GLN A 921 57.09 -31.65 42.48
CA GLN A 921 57.86 -30.43 42.13
C GLN A 921 59.28 -30.45 41.49
N ARG A 922 59.41 -29.53 40.51
CA ARG A 922 60.55 -28.61 40.16
C ARG A 922 61.78 -29.16 39.40
N LEU A 923 62.07 -28.56 38.23
CA LEU A 923 63.21 -27.62 38.05
C LEU A 923 63.24 -26.87 36.70
N LYS A 924 63.56 -25.57 36.81
CA LYS A 924 63.81 -24.55 35.77
C LYS A 924 65.25 -24.62 35.22
N ARG A 925 65.52 -23.94 34.09
CA ARG A 925 66.70 -23.05 33.98
C ARG A 925 66.50 -21.84 33.06
N ASN A 926 67.07 -20.73 33.51
CA ASN A 926 66.95 -19.32 33.09
C ASN A 926 68.11 -18.84 32.18
N LYS A 927 67.97 -17.63 31.61
CA LYS A 927 68.90 -16.46 31.71
C LYS A 927 68.09 -15.16 31.38
N PHE A 928 67.84 -14.20 32.30
CA PHE A 928 68.65 -13.05 32.81
C PHE A 928 69.14 -12.08 31.71
N SER A 929 69.11 -10.72 31.77
CA SER A 929 68.62 -9.64 32.68
C SER A 929 68.92 -8.28 32.00
N SER A 930 68.19 -7.17 32.22
CA SER A 930 68.48 -6.07 33.20
C SER A 930 67.52 -4.90 32.88
N VAL A 931 66.71 -4.36 33.80
CA VAL A 931 66.94 -3.30 34.83
C VAL A 931 67.40 -1.93 34.30
N THR A 932 66.49 -0.95 34.31
CA THR A 932 66.74 0.39 34.88
C THR A 932 65.42 1.06 35.28
N GLN A 933 65.52 1.99 36.21
CA GLN A 933 64.53 2.45 37.18
C GLN A 933 64.44 3.98 37.07
N ILE A 934 63.37 4.59 37.65
CA ILE A 934 63.29 5.94 38.29
C ILE A 934 62.36 7.02 37.65
N ARG A 935 61.52 7.56 38.56
CA ARG A 935 60.89 8.90 38.76
C ARG A 935 59.62 9.40 38.03
N ARG A 936 58.53 9.40 38.82
CA ARG A 936 57.65 10.52 39.28
C ARG A 936 57.75 11.90 38.62
N GLU A 937 56.59 12.43 38.21
CA GLU A 937 55.81 13.63 38.65
C GLU A 937 54.88 14.02 37.48
N GLY A 938 53.65 14.54 37.57
CA GLY A 938 52.73 14.89 38.65
C GLY A 938 51.61 15.74 38.02
N SER A 939 50.35 15.56 38.47
CA SER A 939 49.27 16.57 38.46
C SER A 939 48.71 17.02 37.07
N ILE A 940 47.49 17.51 36.85
CA ILE A 940 46.32 17.86 37.66
C ILE A 940 45.16 18.18 36.68
N ASN A 941 43.92 17.93 37.15
CA ASN A 941 42.66 18.62 36.87
C ASN A 941 41.72 18.29 35.69
N ASN A 942 40.52 17.89 36.15
CA ASN A 942 39.19 18.45 35.85
C ASN A 942 38.49 18.01 34.56
N MET A 943 37.16 17.94 34.48
CA MET A 943 36.02 17.98 35.40
C MET A 943 34.82 17.90 34.46
N GLU A 944 33.83 17.05 34.73
CA GLU A 944 32.39 17.37 34.69
C GLU A 944 31.54 16.11 34.76
N THR A 945 31.07 15.90 35.99
CA THR A 945 29.82 15.27 36.38
C THR A 945 28.61 16.05 35.86
N PHE A 946 27.56 15.35 35.45
CA PHE A 946 26.20 15.74 35.83
C PHE A 946 25.41 14.49 36.22
N ASP A 947 24.76 14.61 37.36
CA ASP A 947 24.14 13.56 38.15
C ASP A 947 22.61 13.71 38.09
N GLN A 948 21.93 12.56 38.22
CA GLN A 948 20.62 12.33 38.88
C GLN A 948 19.32 12.99 38.38
N SER A 949 18.33 12.12 38.12
CA SER A 949 17.25 11.93 39.10
C SER A 949 16.57 10.55 38.96
N ASN A 950 16.61 9.82 40.07
CA ASN A 950 15.88 8.59 40.37
C ASN A 950 14.36 8.77 40.35
N ILE A 951 13.60 7.70 40.09
CA ILE A 951 12.53 7.17 40.96
C ILE A 951 12.44 5.65 40.72
N SER A 952 12.66 4.91 41.81
CA SER A 952 12.29 3.51 42.07
C SER A 952 11.14 3.55 43.10
N PRO A 953 10.41 2.46 43.45
CA PRO A 953 10.99 1.16 43.78
C PRO A 953 10.17 -0.13 43.48
N GLU A 954 10.91 -1.24 43.52
CA GLU A 954 10.61 -2.58 44.08
C GLU A 954 9.27 -3.28 43.78
N VAL A 955 9.35 -4.55 43.34
CA VAL A 955 9.21 -5.76 44.21
C VAL A 955 9.60 -7.02 43.40
N SER A 956 10.36 -7.92 44.04
CA SER A 956 10.80 -9.25 43.57
C SER A 956 9.94 -10.37 44.22
N PRO A 957 10.24 -11.67 44.06
CA PRO A 957 9.92 -12.56 42.94
C PRO A 957 8.94 -13.68 43.38
N ASN A 958 8.37 -14.46 42.44
CA ASN A 958 7.88 -15.80 42.81
C ASN A 958 7.87 -16.82 41.66
N ARG A 959 8.52 -17.96 41.94
CA ARG A 959 8.39 -19.25 41.23
C ARG A 959 6.97 -19.78 41.42
N HIS A 960 6.38 -20.42 40.41
CA HIS A 960 5.69 -21.72 40.59
C HIS A 960 5.51 -22.53 39.28
N ARG A 961 6.05 -23.75 39.37
CA ARG A 961 5.67 -25.07 38.83
C ARG A 961 4.38 -25.22 37.98
N MET A 962 4.57 -25.97 36.88
CA MET A 962 3.71 -26.97 36.21
C MET A 962 2.18 -26.86 36.24
N SER A 963 1.58 -26.95 35.04
CA SER A 963 0.41 -27.79 34.79
C SER A 963 0.38 -28.30 33.34
N ARG A 964 0.11 -29.60 33.21
CA ARG A 964 -0.11 -30.40 31.99
C ARG A 964 -1.53 -30.17 31.43
N LEU A 965 -1.73 -30.72 30.21
CA LEU A 965 -2.99 -31.06 29.51
C LEU A 965 -3.59 -29.88 28.72
N HIS A 966 -4.08 -30.01 27.49
CA HIS A 966 -4.70 -31.13 26.79
C HIS A 966 -4.30 -31.15 25.29
N MET A 967 -3.97 -32.34 24.76
CA MET A 967 -4.06 -32.61 23.33
C MET A 967 -5.51 -32.96 23.00
N ASN A 968 -6.12 -32.25 22.05
CA ASN A 968 -7.33 -32.73 21.39
C ASN A 968 -6.97 -33.26 20.00
N VAL A 969 -7.10 -34.58 19.90
CA VAL A 969 -7.24 -35.34 18.66
C VAL A 969 -8.64 -35.09 18.12
N PHE A 970 -8.79 -34.74 16.85
CA PHE A 970 -10.05 -35.00 16.12
C PHE A 970 -9.74 -35.60 14.76
N ASN A 971 -10.35 -36.77 14.56
CA ASN A 971 -10.33 -37.62 13.38
C ASN A 971 -11.34 -37.10 12.33
N PRO A 972 -11.22 -37.51 11.06
CA PRO A 972 -12.01 -36.98 9.95
C PRO A 972 -13.31 -37.77 9.76
N GLN A 973 -14.40 -37.10 9.39
CA GLN A 973 -15.54 -37.75 8.77
C GLN A 973 -16.11 -36.90 7.62
N ALA A 974 -16.34 -37.62 6.51
CA ALA A 974 -17.02 -37.19 5.31
C ALA A 974 -18.53 -37.10 5.53
N GLN A 975 -19.22 -36.21 4.79
CA GLN A 975 -20.57 -36.46 4.26
C GLN A 975 -20.98 -35.43 3.20
N GLN A 976 -21.19 -35.96 2.00
CA GLN A 976 -22.37 -35.88 1.12
C GLN A 976 -23.18 -34.58 0.88
N MET A 977 -23.60 -34.51 -0.39
CA MET A 977 -24.39 -33.53 -1.11
C MET A 977 -25.80 -33.28 -0.55
N VAL A 978 -26.23 -32.01 -0.55
CA VAL A 978 -27.63 -31.59 -0.77
C VAL A 978 -27.63 -30.29 -1.58
N GLN A 979 -28.44 -30.24 -2.63
CA GLN A 979 -28.66 -29.11 -3.54
C GLN A 979 -29.53 -28.01 -2.91
N GLY A 980 -29.32 -26.73 -3.26
CA GLY A 980 -30.34 -25.69 -3.11
C GLY A 980 -29.85 -24.24 -3.10
N GLN A 981 -29.84 -23.62 -4.29
CA GLN A 981 -30.11 -22.20 -4.60
C GLN A 981 -29.27 -21.08 -3.95
N GLY A 982 -28.39 -20.50 -4.78
CA GLY A 982 -28.56 -19.10 -5.22
C GLY A 982 -27.79 -17.99 -4.48
N GLU A 983 -26.45 -18.03 -4.43
CA GLU A 983 -25.61 -16.85 -4.15
C GLU A 983 -24.33 -16.83 -5.00
N THR A 984 -24.00 -15.65 -5.50
CA THR A 984 -22.90 -15.31 -6.42
C THR A 984 -21.53 -15.31 -5.74
N PRO A 985 -20.46 -15.91 -6.30
CA PRO A 985 -19.15 -15.90 -5.67
C PRO A 985 -18.32 -14.66 -6.02
N HIS A 986 -17.67 -14.12 -4.98
CA HIS A 986 -16.49 -13.27 -5.08
C HIS A 986 -15.30 -14.11 -5.62
N GLU A 987 -14.76 -13.73 -6.78
CA GLU A 987 -13.48 -14.25 -7.29
C GLU A 987 -12.36 -13.23 -7.08
N SER A 988 -11.29 -13.68 -6.43
CA SER A 988 -10.00 -13.02 -6.32
C SER A 988 -9.20 -13.23 -7.62
N ILE A 989 -8.94 -12.13 -8.34
CA ILE A 989 -8.28 -12.13 -9.64
C ILE A 989 -6.75 -12.06 -9.48
N TYR A 990 -6.06 -13.13 -9.85
CA TYR A 990 -4.77 -13.09 -10.54
C TYR A 990 -4.73 -14.28 -11.50
N ASP A 991 -5.09 -14.07 -12.77
CA ASP A 991 -4.74 -15.00 -13.84
C ASP A 991 -4.50 -14.26 -15.16
N ILE A 992 -3.46 -14.74 -15.86
CA ILE A 992 -2.87 -14.24 -17.11
C ILE A 992 -3.68 -14.82 -18.29
N PRO A 993 -4.01 -14.06 -19.35
CA PRO A 993 -4.79 -14.60 -20.45
C PRO A 993 -3.89 -15.32 -21.48
N HIS A 994 -4.09 -16.62 -21.62
CA HIS A 994 -3.77 -17.38 -22.84
C HIS A 994 -4.87 -18.41 -23.13
N SER A 995 -5.64 -18.22 -24.20
CA SER A 995 -5.91 -19.25 -25.22
C SER A 995 -6.94 -18.77 -26.24
N ASN A 996 -6.49 -18.67 -27.50
CA ASN A 996 -7.33 -18.70 -28.67
C ASN A 996 -7.70 -20.16 -28.96
N ASN A 997 -8.98 -20.50 -28.98
CA ASN A 997 -9.46 -21.70 -29.67
C ASN A 997 -10.02 -21.28 -31.04
N GLN A 998 -9.21 -21.48 -32.08
CA GLN A 998 -9.66 -21.48 -33.47
C GLN A 998 -10.35 -22.80 -33.77
N ILE A 999 -11.62 -22.71 -34.19
CA ILE A 999 -12.34 -23.79 -34.85
C ILE A 999 -11.93 -23.80 -36.33
N ILE A 1000 -11.63 -24.99 -36.81
CA ILE A 1000 -11.29 -25.35 -38.19
C ILE A 1000 -12.50 -25.08 -39.11
N GLY A 1001 -12.27 -24.33 -40.19
CA GLY A 1001 -13.20 -24.16 -41.30
C GLY A 1001 -12.43 -23.83 -42.59
N GLU A 1002 -12.30 -24.83 -43.45
CA GLU A 1002 -11.72 -24.78 -44.81
C GLU A 1002 -12.76 -24.23 -45.84
N PRO A 1003 -12.43 -23.99 -47.13
CA PRO A 1003 -12.36 -22.65 -47.69
C PRO A 1003 -13.42 -22.36 -48.78
N GLU A 1004 -13.67 -21.08 -49.06
CA GLU A 1004 -14.31 -20.65 -50.31
C GLU A 1004 -13.30 -20.01 -51.28
N GLN A 1005 -13.27 -20.59 -52.48
CA GLN A 1005 -12.61 -20.08 -53.68
C GLN A 1005 -13.16 -18.72 -54.10
N LYS A 1006 -12.29 -17.79 -54.49
CA LYS A 1006 -12.47 -17.01 -55.73
C LYS A 1006 -11.21 -16.28 -56.20
N ASN A 1007 -11.05 -16.37 -57.52
CA ASN A 1007 -9.97 -15.91 -58.38
C ASN A 1007 -9.72 -14.39 -58.39
N MET A 1008 -8.44 -13.99 -58.47
CA MET A 1008 -7.89 -13.05 -59.47
C MET A 1008 -6.35 -13.02 -59.34
N SER A 1009 -5.61 -13.72 -60.20
CA SER A 1009 -5.01 -13.22 -61.46
C SER A 1009 -3.89 -12.17 -61.31
N LYS A 1010 -2.66 -12.65 -61.53
CA LYS A 1010 -1.53 -12.01 -62.24
C LYS A 1010 -0.98 -10.67 -61.71
N LYS A 1011 0.24 -10.72 -61.13
CA LYS A 1011 1.42 -10.03 -61.70
C LYS A 1011 2.73 -10.50 -61.03
N PHE A 1012 3.58 -11.13 -61.84
CA PHE A 1012 5.01 -11.29 -61.61
C PHE A 1012 5.76 -10.07 -62.19
N SER A 1013 6.95 -9.78 -61.64
CA SER A 1013 8.01 -8.87 -62.10
C SER A 1013 8.00 -7.40 -61.65
N LYS A 1014 8.95 -7.03 -60.78
CA LYS A 1014 10.10 -6.11 -61.04
C LYS A 1014 10.80 -5.72 -59.71
N VAL A 1015 12.09 -6.06 -59.57
CA VAL A 1015 13.27 -5.14 -59.54
C VAL A 1015 13.44 -4.47 -58.17
N ARG A 1016 14.43 -4.82 -57.31
CA ARG A 1016 15.90 -4.80 -57.47
C ARG A 1016 16.48 -3.45 -57.94
N SER A 1017 16.22 -2.41 -57.15
CA SER A 1017 17.00 -1.17 -57.00
C SER A 1017 16.36 -0.47 -55.80
N ILE A 1018 17.02 -0.27 -54.66
CA ILE A 1018 17.92 0.86 -54.42
C ILE A 1018 18.85 0.45 -53.26
N LEU A 1019 20.08 0.10 -53.61
CA LEU A 1019 21.28 0.36 -52.82
C LEU A 1019 21.86 1.60 -53.49
N GLU A 1020 21.51 2.78 -52.97
CA GLU A 1020 22.13 4.10 -53.17
C GLU A 1020 21.14 5.17 -52.66
N SER A 1021 21.20 5.42 -51.34
CA SER A 1021 20.88 6.71 -50.71
C SER A 1021 21.52 6.76 -49.34
#